data_AF-A0A916E1K6-F1
#
_entry.id   AF-A0A916E1K6-F1
#
_cell.length_a   1.000
_cell.length_b   1.000
_cell.length_c   1.000
_cell.angle_alpha   90.00
_cell.angle_beta   90.00
_cell.angle_gamma   90.00
#
_symmetry.space_group_name_H-M   'P 1'
#
loop_
_entity.id
_entity.type
_entity.pdbx_description
1 polymer ?
#
loop_
_entity_poly.entity_id
_entity_poly.type
_entity_poly.pdbx_seq_one_letter_code
_entity_poly.pdbx_strand_id
1 'polypeptide(L)'
;MEKLQNIVKSLPHMSKDIVDDTIHEKVLSYLSEYASQGPKTVVKFIEWDILDIIRSCIMRVHEDYRIMALSIRFLARLLANDDRHHTPLFSQLHTNYMGILHFILDNVFNEEALMRLSCIEALEQIVIYNLGAKWFLESNKSHQIVAKCFDDSSTYVTVTASKLLLTIINNCSLFAKLSLTTNWKNTETQDALMDSLITSLDLFNKINQFAFDSSVDIRRRLEALQIIWELVNSRTNNAIEFIKQGHLLNRLNVLLTDPDRNIRARANDILCIVLDWVPDPISLFKRSGSLDTKDSVTETLNYIINDFVFPLWNTDSSFEMITMAVNVLESSIKLVERVSKGKIIIASVFMDLLIFLLGFATNQQNIENPEKFEYLRHNYVHFEVIFENGTFEKLKKLFQTKRNFAGRKLLILNILHTIRVISQKNAAAVANTSSICMILDILFMPEFNTDQRIMKEALSIIPVVLFTKIDYNKITDQEIVNKTLQAIQFLALDSKIECRGMVLLLETMEKLLCANVMGTYILYSKYAKEWADVLIFRACDLRWDIRDSILEFIGGLFDKSSNVGSGVNFIIKFDLLNIVFAKINDEEPYVRASCLKAIKTIIRNSKGWQYIVSGQLQEDIALKLPFMMRDSEAFVRRAVMELMTCLIVERECGTILLDDRNAEIMNPKIMDKIMDDPDFYVRINGCQFLASVWDHCEQDRLNYGQKKTKHNKDISGNSLLIGQDSSWFYWLDGDKLLVAAAEDSSRLVRSEVLAILKRLKHYLERIIPYRELPTIRGLLPSPFATIISCSQIPHKQLIDESTSLKQKYYNFYQNICMIDFERLEATIDVEHLYKEALENVTTKMMTETDMIEDENDDYAMDCYF
;
A
#
# COMPACT_ATOMS: atom_id res chain seq x y z
N MET A 1 28.37 15.02 -11.20
CA MET A 1 28.86 14.71 -12.57
C MET A 1 30.27 14.17 -12.54
N GLU A 2 31.23 14.83 -11.88
CA GLU A 2 32.61 14.33 -11.73
C GLU A 2 32.67 12.93 -11.06
N LYS A 3 31.92 12.74 -9.96
CA LYS A 3 31.78 11.42 -9.31
C LYS A 3 31.27 10.32 -10.26
N LEU A 4 30.29 10.63 -11.11
CA LEU A 4 29.74 9.69 -12.10
C LEU A 4 30.79 9.33 -13.17
N GLN A 5 31.52 10.33 -13.67
CA GLN A 5 32.58 10.11 -14.65
C GLN A 5 33.71 9.26 -14.06
N ASN A 6 34.06 9.45 -12.79
CA ASN A 6 35.06 8.63 -12.10
C ASN A 6 34.60 7.18 -11.96
N ILE A 7 33.33 6.93 -11.62
CA ILE A 7 32.78 5.57 -11.55
C ILE A 7 32.85 4.89 -12.91
N VAL A 8 32.44 5.59 -13.99
CA VAL A 8 32.51 5.08 -15.36
C VAL A 8 33.94 4.69 -15.76
N LYS A 9 34.92 5.57 -15.52
CA LYS A 9 36.33 5.31 -15.82
C LYS A 9 36.93 4.20 -14.98
N SER A 10 36.38 3.93 -13.80
CA SER A 10 36.84 2.88 -12.88
C SER A 10 36.26 1.51 -13.21
N LEU A 11 35.24 1.40 -14.07
CA LEU A 11 34.61 0.11 -14.42
C LEU A 11 35.61 -0.98 -14.84
N PRO A 12 36.63 -0.71 -15.69
CA PRO A 12 37.59 -1.74 -16.07
C PRO A 12 38.44 -2.20 -14.88
N HIS A 13 38.62 -1.35 -13.87
CA HIS A 13 39.50 -1.55 -12.72
C HIS A 13 38.78 -2.10 -11.48
N MET A 14 37.49 -2.45 -11.61
CA MET A 14 36.71 -2.99 -10.51
C MET A 14 37.33 -4.31 -10.01
N SER A 15 37.55 -4.41 -8.69
CA SER A 15 38.17 -5.59 -8.08
C SER A 15 37.33 -6.85 -8.27
N LYS A 16 38.00 -7.96 -8.57
CA LYS A 16 37.40 -9.30 -8.71
C LYS A 16 37.07 -9.94 -7.36
N ASP A 17 37.70 -9.45 -6.30
CA ASP A 17 37.50 -9.91 -4.93
C ASP A 17 36.17 -9.43 -4.34
N ILE A 18 35.39 -8.65 -5.11
CA ILE A 18 34.01 -8.32 -4.77
C ILE A 18 33.18 -9.62 -4.84
N VAL A 19 33.00 -10.26 -3.68
CA VAL A 19 32.20 -11.50 -3.55
C VAL A 19 30.71 -11.22 -3.63
N ASP A 20 30.26 -10.03 -3.22
CA ASP A 20 28.84 -9.65 -3.23
C ASP A 20 28.40 -9.12 -4.61
N ASP A 21 27.73 -9.96 -5.37
CA ASP A 21 27.16 -9.64 -6.68
C ASP A 21 26.18 -8.45 -6.64
N THR A 22 25.60 -8.11 -5.48
CA THR A 22 24.70 -6.96 -5.36
C THR A 22 25.41 -5.63 -5.58
N ILE A 23 26.74 -5.57 -5.41
CA ILE A 23 27.53 -4.36 -5.67
C ILE A 23 27.56 -4.05 -7.17
N HIS A 24 27.69 -5.07 -8.02
CA HIS A 24 27.63 -4.91 -9.47
C HIS A 24 26.25 -4.41 -9.93
N GLU A 25 25.16 -4.96 -9.37
CA GLU A 25 23.80 -4.50 -9.66
C GLU A 25 23.53 -3.07 -9.14
N LYS A 26 24.09 -2.69 -7.99
CA LYS A 26 24.02 -1.31 -7.47
C LYS A 26 24.74 -0.32 -8.39
N VAL A 27 25.93 -0.67 -8.88
CA VAL A 27 26.68 0.14 -9.84
C VAL A 27 25.89 0.27 -11.15
N LEU A 28 25.37 -0.83 -11.69
CA LEU A 28 24.53 -0.80 -12.89
C LEU A 28 23.28 0.06 -12.68
N SER A 29 22.61 -0.04 -11.52
CA SER A 29 21.43 0.75 -11.19
C SER A 29 21.73 2.24 -11.14
N TYR A 30 22.83 2.61 -10.49
CA TYR A 30 23.31 3.99 -10.43
C TYR A 30 23.61 4.55 -11.83
N LEU A 31 24.37 3.80 -12.65
CA LEU A 31 24.68 4.23 -14.03
C LEU A 31 23.42 4.31 -14.92
N SER A 32 22.51 3.36 -14.76
CA SER A 32 21.25 3.30 -15.51
C SER A 32 20.32 4.47 -15.19
N GLU A 33 20.29 4.92 -13.93
CA GLU A 33 19.51 6.09 -13.52
C GLU A 33 19.92 7.33 -14.32
N TYR A 34 21.22 7.59 -14.46
CA TYR A 34 21.70 8.71 -15.26
C TYR A 34 21.46 8.51 -16.76
N ALA A 35 21.68 7.31 -17.30
CA ALA A 35 21.40 7.03 -18.72
C ALA A 35 19.91 7.23 -19.07
N SER A 36 19.00 6.95 -18.13
CA SER A 36 17.56 7.13 -18.30
C SER A 36 17.07 8.58 -18.35
N GLN A 37 17.94 9.56 -18.06
CA GLN A 37 17.61 10.99 -18.15
C GLN A 37 17.46 11.50 -19.59
N GLY A 38 17.72 10.63 -20.59
CA GLY A 38 17.46 10.85 -22.00
C GLY A 38 18.72 11.08 -22.85
N PRO A 39 18.55 11.37 -24.15
CA PRO A 39 19.65 11.29 -25.11
C PRO A 39 20.82 12.23 -24.85
N LYS A 40 20.57 13.39 -24.23
CA LYS A 40 21.63 14.35 -23.85
C LYS A 40 22.64 13.74 -22.87
N THR A 41 22.21 12.83 -22.00
CA THR A 41 23.11 12.17 -21.06
C THR A 41 23.88 11.04 -21.73
N VAL A 42 23.28 10.34 -22.71
CA VAL A 42 23.99 9.37 -23.56
C VAL A 42 25.14 10.04 -24.31
N VAL A 43 24.92 11.22 -24.89
CA VAL A 43 25.99 12.00 -25.54
C VAL A 43 27.14 12.31 -24.58
N LYS A 44 26.87 12.65 -23.32
CA LYS A 44 27.93 12.86 -22.31
C LYS A 44 28.73 11.59 -22.01
N PHE A 45 28.10 10.43 -21.97
CA PHE A 45 28.85 9.17 -21.83
C PHE A 45 29.72 8.90 -23.06
N ILE A 46 29.24 9.23 -24.26
CA ILE A 46 30.04 9.15 -25.50
C ILE A 46 31.24 10.10 -25.43
N GLU A 47 31.07 11.33 -24.95
CA GLU A 47 32.18 12.29 -24.71
C GLU A 47 33.19 11.80 -23.66
N TRP A 48 32.84 10.80 -22.85
CA TRP A 48 33.73 10.17 -21.86
C TRP A 48 34.34 8.86 -22.36
N ASP A 49 34.31 8.63 -23.68
CA ASP A 49 34.88 7.44 -24.33
C ASP A 49 34.29 6.12 -23.80
N ILE A 50 32.98 6.12 -23.47
CA ILE A 50 32.33 4.97 -22.85
C ILE A 50 32.47 3.67 -23.66
N LEU A 51 32.53 3.74 -24.99
CA LEU A 51 32.71 2.57 -25.84
C LEU A 51 34.12 1.97 -25.73
N ASP A 52 35.15 2.79 -25.57
CA ASP A 52 36.51 2.33 -25.29
C ASP A 52 36.62 1.71 -23.88
N ILE A 53 35.90 2.28 -22.92
CA ILE A 53 35.80 1.74 -21.56
C ILE A 53 35.11 0.36 -21.58
N ILE A 54 33.95 0.24 -22.24
CA ILE A 54 33.24 -1.04 -22.39
C ILE A 54 34.13 -2.06 -23.12
N ARG A 55 34.81 -1.65 -24.20
CA ARG A 55 35.77 -2.49 -24.91
C ARG A 55 36.89 -2.97 -23.97
N SER A 56 37.39 -2.11 -23.10
CA SER A 56 38.42 -2.46 -22.12
C SER A 56 37.91 -3.46 -21.08
N CYS A 57 36.65 -3.34 -20.64
CA CYS A 57 36.04 -4.31 -19.73
C CYS A 57 35.94 -5.73 -20.35
N ILE A 58 35.62 -5.83 -21.65
CA ILE A 58 35.41 -7.13 -22.31
C ILE A 58 36.69 -7.77 -22.89
N MET A 59 37.76 -6.99 -23.12
CA MET A 59 39.00 -7.48 -23.72
C MET A 59 40.08 -7.87 -22.69
N ARG A 60 39.84 -7.68 -21.39
CA ARG A 60 40.80 -8.07 -20.34
C ARG A 60 40.89 -9.60 -20.23
N VAL A 61 42.12 -10.11 -20.28
CA VAL A 61 42.50 -11.54 -20.32
C VAL A 61 42.21 -12.28 -19.00
N HIS A 62 41.76 -11.59 -17.94
CA HIS A 62 41.46 -12.19 -16.64
C HIS A 62 39.99 -11.96 -16.21
N GLU A 63 39.10 -12.79 -16.76
CA GLU A 63 38.05 -13.62 -16.12
C GLU A 63 37.16 -13.12 -14.95
N ASP A 64 36.61 -11.89 -14.96
CA ASP A 64 35.36 -11.64 -14.20
C ASP A 64 34.19 -11.36 -15.13
N TYR A 65 33.36 -12.40 -15.34
CA TYR A 65 32.18 -12.31 -16.19
C TYR A 65 31.14 -11.31 -15.68
N ARG A 66 31.16 -10.95 -14.39
CA ARG A 66 30.20 -10.00 -13.79
C ARG A 66 30.47 -8.58 -14.25
N ILE A 67 31.74 -8.20 -14.39
CA ILE A 67 32.16 -6.90 -14.95
C ILE A 67 31.80 -6.83 -16.44
N MET A 68 32.00 -7.92 -17.18
CA MET A 68 31.62 -8.04 -18.59
C MET A 68 30.09 -7.90 -18.74
N ALA A 69 29.33 -8.65 -17.94
CA ALA A 69 27.87 -8.59 -17.90
C ALA A 69 27.36 -7.19 -17.58
N LEU A 70 27.86 -6.56 -16.52
CA LEU A 70 27.54 -5.19 -16.14
C LEU A 70 27.78 -4.22 -17.30
N SER A 71 28.93 -4.33 -17.97
CA SER A 71 29.31 -3.43 -19.06
C SER A 71 28.41 -3.60 -20.29
N ILE A 72 28.05 -4.84 -20.65
CA ILE A 72 27.14 -5.12 -21.77
C ILE A 72 25.69 -4.70 -21.43
N ARG A 73 25.24 -4.91 -20.19
CA ARG A 73 23.91 -4.44 -19.75
C ARG A 73 23.86 -2.91 -19.71
N PHE A 74 24.93 -2.26 -19.30
CA PHE A 74 25.01 -0.80 -19.36
C PHE A 74 24.99 -0.29 -20.81
N LEU A 75 25.67 -0.97 -21.74
CA LEU A 75 25.55 -0.69 -23.18
C LEU A 75 24.11 -0.79 -23.66
N ALA A 76 23.37 -1.82 -23.24
CA ALA A 76 21.95 -1.94 -23.57
C ALA A 76 21.14 -0.73 -23.07
N ARG A 77 21.42 -0.22 -21.86
CA ARG A 77 20.76 0.98 -21.31
C ARG A 77 21.09 2.25 -22.08
N LEU A 78 22.32 2.39 -22.56
CA LEU A 78 22.71 3.51 -23.42
C LEU A 78 21.96 3.44 -24.77
N LEU A 79 21.93 2.26 -25.41
CA LEU A 79 21.22 2.04 -26.66
C LEU A 79 19.71 2.26 -26.55
N ALA A 80 19.12 1.95 -25.40
CA ALA A 80 17.70 2.17 -25.12
C ALA A 80 17.34 3.65 -25.07
N ASN A 81 18.26 4.52 -24.62
CA ASN A 81 18.03 5.96 -24.37
C ASN A 81 18.70 6.88 -25.41
N ASP A 82 19.26 6.32 -26.48
CA ASP A 82 19.97 7.04 -27.55
C ASP A 82 19.04 7.89 -28.44
N ASP A 83 19.59 8.94 -29.07
CA ASP A 83 18.89 9.69 -30.13
C ASP A 83 19.04 9.00 -31.48
N ARG A 84 18.08 8.12 -31.75
CA ARG A 84 18.05 7.27 -32.95
C ARG A 84 17.96 8.04 -34.28
N HIS A 85 17.67 9.34 -34.26
CA HIS A 85 17.46 10.14 -35.47
C HIS A 85 18.67 10.98 -35.87
N HIS A 86 19.49 11.42 -34.91
CA HIS A 86 20.55 12.41 -35.19
C HIS A 86 21.95 11.82 -35.23
N THR A 87 22.33 10.90 -34.33
CA THR A 87 23.66 10.29 -34.33
C THR A 87 23.61 8.93 -33.62
N PRO A 88 23.24 7.84 -34.30
CA PRO A 88 22.97 6.57 -33.62
C PRO A 88 24.24 6.03 -32.98
N LEU A 89 24.22 5.80 -31.66
CA LEU A 89 25.25 5.08 -30.93
C LEU A 89 25.58 3.74 -31.61
N PHE A 90 24.56 3.07 -32.14
CA PHE A 90 24.73 1.83 -32.89
C PHE A 90 25.57 2.00 -34.17
N SER A 91 25.50 3.13 -34.88
CA SER A 91 26.32 3.38 -36.06
C SER A 91 27.81 3.47 -35.70
N GLN A 92 28.14 4.03 -34.53
CA GLN A 92 29.51 4.03 -34.01
C GLN A 92 29.96 2.62 -33.62
N LEU A 93 29.08 1.84 -32.97
CA LEU A 93 29.35 0.43 -32.66
C LEU A 93 29.68 -0.38 -33.92
N HIS A 94 28.84 -0.26 -34.95
CA HIS A 94 28.97 -1.00 -36.20
C HIS A 94 30.21 -0.58 -37.03
N THR A 95 30.64 0.68 -36.94
CA THR A 95 31.76 1.17 -37.77
C THR A 95 33.10 1.04 -37.06
N ASN A 96 33.15 1.39 -35.77
CA ASN A 96 34.40 1.58 -35.03
C ASN A 96 34.63 0.52 -33.94
N TYR A 97 33.57 -0.16 -33.47
CA TYR A 97 33.63 -1.09 -32.34
C TYR A 97 33.00 -2.45 -32.63
N MET A 98 33.18 -2.97 -33.86
CA MET A 98 32.68 -4.29 -34.25
C MET A 98 33.13 -5.43 -33.32
N GLY A 99 34.27 -5.28 -32.63
CA GLY A 99 34.72 -6.24 -31.61
C GLY A 99 33.70 -6.45 -30.48
N ILE A 100 32.99 -5.39 -30.05
CA ILE A 100 31.94 -5.49 -29.02
C ILE A 100 30.75 -6.30 -29.56
N LEU A 101 30.37 -6.09 -30.82
CA LEU A 101 29.27 -6.80 -31.45
C LEU A 101 29.57 -8.30 -31.66
N HIS A 102 30.81 -8.64 -32.06
CA HIS A 102 31.26 -10.04 -32.11
C HIS A 102 31.27 -10.67 -30.72
N PHE A 103 31.80 -9.96 -29.70
CA PHE A 103 31.79 -10.43 -28.32
C PHE A 103 30.38 -10.76 -27.84
N ILE A 104 29.39 -9.92 -28.14
CA ILE A 104 27.98 -10.20 -27.82
C ILE A 104 27.54 -11.52 -28.47
N LEU A 105 27.72 -11.68 -29.79
CA LEU A 105 27.28 -12.90 -30.50
C LEU A 105 28.00 -14.18 -30.06
N ASP A 106 29.25 -14.06 -29.62
CA ASP A 106 30.04 -15.21 -29.17
C ASP A 106 29.70 -15.61 -27.72
N ASN A 107 29.22 -14.66 -26.91
CA ASN A 107 28.86 -14.90 -25.51
C ASN A 107 27.35 -15.13 -25.25
N VAL A 108 26.47 -15.06 -26.26
CA VAL A 108 25.06 -15.46 -26.09
C VAL A 108 24.91 -16.94 -25.69
N PHE A 109 25.91 -17.79 -25.99
CA PHE A 109 25.92 -19.20 -25.62
C PHE A 109 26.90 -19.51 -24.47
N ASN A 110 27.33 -18.50 -23.72
CA ASN A 110 28.24 -18.65 -22.59
C ASN A 110 27.64 -19.58 -21.50
N GLU A 111 28.48 -20.26 -20.73
CA GLU A 111 28.07 -21.15 -19.63
C GLU A 111 27.30 -20.37 -18.54
N GLU A 112 27.71 -19.13 -18.29
CA GLU A 112 27.13 -18.26 -17.28
C GLU A 112 25.80 -17.64 -17.74
N ALA A 113 24.73 -17.88 -16.97
CA ALA A 113 23.40 -17.38 -17.30
C ALA A 113 23.33 -15.84 -17.33
N LEU A 114 24.08 -15.16 -16.46
CA LEU A 114 24.16 -13.71 -16.41
C LEU A 114 24.77 -13.13 -17.71
N MET A 115 25.79 -13.80 -18.27
CA MET A 115 26.37 -13.40 -19.55
C MET A 115 25.39 -13.58 -20.70
N ARG A 116 24.73 -14.74 -20.80
CA ARG A 116 23.71 -14.98 -21.82
C ARG A 116 22.60 -13.93 -21.76
N LEU A 117 22.09 -13.66 -20.55
CA LEU A 117 21.08 -12.63 -20.30
C LEU A 117 21.57 -11.26 -20.77
N SER A 118 22.78 -10.86 -20.38
CA SER A 118 23.36 -9.55 -20.71
C SER A 118 23.48 -9.34 -22.22
N CYS A 119 23.98 -10.36 -22.94
CA CYS A 119 24.10 -10.31 -24.38
C CYS A 119 22.73 -10.23 -25.09
N ILE A 120 21.71 -10.94 -24.60
CA ILE A 120 20.36 -10.88 -25.17
C ILE A 120 19.69 -9.52 -24.86
N GLU A 121 19.88 -8.95 -23.66
CA GLU A 121 19.42 -7.58 -23.33
C GLU A 121 20.02 -6.54 -24.29
N ALA A 122 21.30 -6.66 -24.62
CA ALA A 122 21.95 -5.79 -25.60
C ALA A 122 21.37 -6.01 -27.01
N LEU A 123 21.18 -7.26 -27.44
CA LEU A 123 20.57 -7.59 -28.73
C LEU A 123 19.15 -7.04 -28.84
N GLU A 124 18.35 -7.10 -27.77
CA GLU A 124 17.00 -6.53 -27.71
C GLU A 124 17.00 -5.05 -28.13
N GLN A 125 17.99 -4.27 -27.66
CA GLN A 125 18.10 -2.86 -28.02
C GLN A 125 18.73 -2.64 -29.40
N ILE A 126 19.67 -3.50 -29.82
CA ILE A 126 20.33 -3.44 -31.13
C ILE A 126 19.34 -3.67 -32.27
N VAL A 127 18.45 -4.67 -32.16
CA VAL A 127 17.52 -5.02 -33.24
C VAL A 127 16.50 -3.91 -33.53
N ILE A 128 16.35 -2.92 -32.66
CA ILE A 128 15.47 -1.77 -32.92
C ILE A 128 16.05 -0.87 -34.03
N TYR A 129 17.37 -0.84 -34.19
CA TYR A 129 18.03 -0.09 -35.26
C TYR A 129 17.93 -0.86 -36.58
N ASN A 130 17.57 -0.20 -37.69
CA ASN A 130 17.52 -0.88 -38.99
C ASN A 130 18.86 -1.52 -39.40
N LEU A 131 19.98 -0.84 -39.14
CA LEU A 131 21.30 -1.40 -39.37
C LEU A 131 21.60 -2.56 -38.42
N GLY A 132 21.09 -2.52 -37.18
CA GLY A 132 21.25 -3.56 -36.18
C GLY A 132 20.44 -4.81 -36.49
N ALA A 133 19.19 -4.66 -36.93
CA ALA A 133 18.36 -5.76 -37.43
C ALA A 133 18.98 -6.41 -38.66
N LYS A 134 19.53 -5.62 -39.60
CA LYS A 134 20.24 -6.13 -40.77
C LYS A 134 21.46 -6.96 -40.35
N TRP A 135 22.31 -6.39 -39.50
CA TRP A 135 23.49 -7.06 -38.97
C TRP A 135 23.13 -8.37 -38.23
N PHE A 136 22.07 -8.34 -37.40
CA PHE A 136 21.63 -9.51 -36.67
C PHE A 136 21.08 -10.60 -37.59
N LEU A 137 20.34 -10.24 -38.65
CA LEU A 137 19.89 -11.16 -39.68
C LEU A 137 21.07 -11.80 -40.43
N GLU A 138 22.05 -10.99 -40.86
CA GLU A 138 23.23 -11.44 -41.60
C GLU A 138 24.18 -12.31 -40.77
N SER A 139 24.08 -12.27 -39.43
CA SER A 139 24.88 -13.11 -38.52
C SER A 139 24.61 -14.61 -38.67
N ASN A 140 23.46 -15.01 -39.25
CA ASN A 140 22.95 -16.38 -39.32
C ASN A 140 22.75 -17.09 -37.95
N LYS A 141 22.98 -16.39 -36.83
CA LYS A 141 22.76 -16.90 -35.46
C LYS A 141 21.39 -16.50 -34.87
N SER A 142 20.64 -15.62 -35.55
CA SER A 142 19.38 -15.04 -35.05
C SER A 142 18.37 -16.08 -34.56
N HIS A 143 18.13 -17.13 -35.35
CA HIS A 143 17.21 -18.22 -35.00
C HIS A 143 17.67 -19.00 -33.76
N GLN A 144 18.96 -19.35 -33.65
CA GLN A 144 19.51 -20.07 -32.50
C GLN A 144 19.41 -19.27 -31.21
N ILE A 145 19.63 -17.95 -31.32
CA ILE A 145 19.55 -17.03 -30.19
C ILE A 145 18.10 -16.85 -29.74
N VAL A 146 17.16 -16.64 -30.68
CA VAL A 146 15.73 -16.53 -30.35
C VAL A 146 15.18 -17.85 -29.80
N ALA A 147 15.68 -19.01 -30.27
CA ALA A 147 15.25 -20.32 -29.76
C ALA A 147 15.45 -20.50 -28.25
N LYS A 148 16.35 -19.72 -27.62
CA LYS A 148 16.56 -19.69 -26.17
C LYS A 148 15.32 -19.34 -25.35
N CYS A 149 14.31 -18.71 -25.95
CA CYS A 149 13.02 -18.52 -25.28
C CYS A 149 12.33 -19.85 -24.91
N PHE A 150 12.74 -20.98 -25.50
CA PHE A 150 12.11 -22.28 -25.25
C PHE A 150 12.95 -23.28 -24.46
N ASP A 151 14.27 -23.17 -24.47
CA ASP A 151 15.16 -24.27 -24.04
C ASP A 151 16.37 -23.83 -23.20
N ASP A 152 16.43 -22.57 -22.74
CA ASP A 152 17.49 -22.16 -21.83
C ASP A 152 17.30 -22.70 -20.40
N SER A 153 18.42 -22.99 -19.73
CA SER A 153 18.47 -23.50 -18.36
C SER A 153 18.15 -22.44 -17.30
N SER A 154 18.20 -21.15 -17.64
CA SER A 154 17.81 -20.04 -16.77
C SER A 154 16.50 -19.40 -17.22
N THR A 155 15.53 -19.28 -16.31
CA THR A 155 14.25 -18.59 -16.55
C THR A 155 14.43 -17.09 -16.83
N TYR A 156 15.50 -16.48 -16.30
CA TYR A 156 15.82 -15.09 -16.63
C TYR A 156 16.22 -14.94 -18.09
N VAL A 157 16.97 -15.91 -18.64
CA VAL A 157 17.38 -15.92 -20.05
C VAL A 157 16.19 -16.18 -20.97
N THR A 158 15.28 -17.10 -20.62
CA THR A 158 14.06 -17.37 -21.41
C THR A 158 13.15 -16.13 -21.49
N VAL A 159 12.98 -15.42 -20.37
CA VAL A 159 12.22 -14.16 -20.30
C VAL A 159 12.88 -13.07 -21.17
N THR A 160 14.19 -12.86 -21.05
CA THR A 160 14.89 -11.86 -21.87
C THR A 160 14.87 -12.22 -23.37
N ALA A 161 14.99 -13.51 -23.72
CA ALA A 161 14.85 -13.96 -25.11
C ALA A 161 13.42 -13.74 -25.64
N SER A 162 12.39 -13.89 -24.79
CA SER A 162 11.00 -13.58 -25.13
C SER A 162 10.80 -12.09 -25.40
N LYS A 163 11.47 -11.21 -24.63
CA LYS A 163 11.50 -9.76 -24.88
C LYS A 163 12.21 -9.40 -26.17
N LEU A 164 13.33 -10.04 -26.48
CA LEU A 164 13.99 -9.89 -27.78
C LEU A 164 13.02 -10.23 -28.93
N LEU A 165 12.32 -11.36 -28.85
CA LEU A 165 11.32 -11.74 -29.85
C LEU A 165 10.20 -10.70 -29.95
N LEU A 166 9.66 -10.26 -28.83
CA LEU A 166 8.63 -9.21 -28.78
C LEU A 166 9.13 -7.91 -29.43
N THR A 167 10.38 -7.51 -29.17
CA THR A 167 10.97 -6.31 -29.76
C THR A 167 11.09 -6.42 -31.28
N ILE A 168 11.47 -7.59 -31.80
CA ILE A 168 11.47 -7.84 -33.26
C ILE A 168 10.04 -7.72 -33.82
N ILE A 169 9.05 -8.33 -33.16
CA ILE A 169 7.63 -8.25 -33.56
C ILE A 169 7.13 -6.80 -33.54
N ASN A 170 7.50 -6.00 -32.54
CA ASN A 170 7.02 -4.63 -32.42
C ASN A 170 7.61 -3.69 -33.49
N ASN A 171 8.77 -4.02 -34.06
CA ASN A 171 9.43 -3.18 -35.08
C ASN A 171 9.16 -3.63 -36.53
N CYS A 172 8.48 -4.76 -36.74
CA CYS A 172 8.03 -5.18 -38.07
C CYS A 172 6.68 -4.53 -38.46
N SER A 173 6.24 -4.73 -39.70
CA SER A 173 5.05 -4.08 -40.28
C SER A 173 3.78 -4.93 -40.27
N LEU A 174 3.70 -5.96 -39.43
CA LEU A 174 2.58 -6.92 -39.37
C LEU A 174 1.20 -6.23 -39.37
N PHE A 175 0.98 -5.25 -38.50
CA PHE A 175 -0.27 -4.50 -38.46
C PHE A 175 -0.35 -3.41 -39.55
N ALA A 176 0.76 -2.73 -39.84
CA ALA A 176 0.79 -1.63 -40.82
C ALA A 176 0.44 -2.08 -42.25
N LYS A 177 0.77 -3.33 -42.61
CA LYS A 177 0.38 -3.98 -43.88
C LYS A 177 -1.15 -4.10 -44.04
N LEU A 178 -1.89 -4.16 -42.93
CA LEU A 178 -3.35 -4.28 -42.90
C LEU A 178 -4.06 -2.92 -42.84
N SER A 179 -3.42 -1.89 -42.27
CA SER A 179 -4.06 -0.59 -42.01
C SER A 179 -4.03 0.42 -43.17
N LEU A 180 -3.54 0.07 -44.36
CA LEU A 180 -3.45 0.94 -45.55
C LEU A 180 -2.76 2.30 -45.31
N THR A 181 -1.99 2.44 -44.23
CA THR A 181 -1.34 3.70 -43.85
C THR A 181 -0.03 3.88 -44.64
N THR A 182 0.00 4.86 -45.54
CA THR A 182 1.07 5.11 -46.53
C THR A 182 2.37 5.72 -45.99
N ASN A 183 2.50 5.91 -44.67
CA ASN A 183 3.61 6.68 -44.07
C ASN A 183 4.67 5.86 -43.32
N TRP A 184 4.61 4.53 -43.32
CA TRP A 184 5.67 3.70 -42.69
C TRP A 184 6.88 3.55 -43.63
N LYS A 185 7.89 4.42 -43.45
CA LYS A 185 9.17 4.34 -44.19
C LYS A 185 10.17 3.47 -43.43
N ASN A 186 10.71 2.46 -44.10
CA ASN A 186 11.83 1.58 -43.73
C ASN A 186 11.59 0.49 -42.66
N THR A 187 10.76 -0.52 -42.97
CA THR A 187 10.66 -1.78 -42.19
C THR A 187 11.01 -3.05 -42.97
N GLU A 188 11.46 -2.96 -44.23
CA GLU A 188 11.78 -4.14 -45.06
C GLU A 188 12.77 -5.10 -44.39
N THR A 189 13.78 -4.57 -43.69
CA THR A 189 14.76 -5.37 -42.95
C THR A 189 14.16 -6.06 -41.72
N GLN A 190 13.30 -5.36 -40.97
CA GLN A 190 12.63 -5.92 -39.79
C GLN A 190 11.66 -7.03 -40.19
N ASP A 191 10.93 -6.82 -41.28
CA ASP A 191 10.06 -7.83 -41.87
C ASP A 191 10.86 -9.07 -42.32
N ALA A 192 11.98 -8.86 -43.04
CA ALA A 192 12.83 -9.97 -43.47
C ALA A 192 13.42 -10.77 -42.29
N LEU A 193 13.79 -10.08 -41.20
CA LEU A 193 14.23 -10.74 -39.96
C LEU A 193 13.10 -11.57 -39.35
N MET A 194 11.89 -11.01 -39.26
CA MET A 194 10.73 -11.73 -38.73
C MET A 194 10.35 -12.95 -39.58
N ASP A 195 10.29 -12.79 -40.91
CA ASP A 195 9.97 -13.87 -41.86
C ASP A 195 11.02 -15.00 -41.80
N SER A 196 12.30 -14.62 -41.65
CA SER A 196 13.40 -15.57 -41.44
C SER A 196 13.19 -16.37 -40.15
N LEU A 197 12.83 -15.73 -39.04
CA LEU A 197 12.57 -16.40 -37.76
C LEU A 197 11.35 -17.32 -37.83
N ILE A 198 10.24 -16.87 -38.44
CA ILE A 198 9.03 -17.70 -38.62
C ILE A 198 9.36 -18.97 -39.39
N THR A 199 10.11 -18.84 -40.50
CA THR A 199 10.44 -19.96 -41.38
C THR A 199 11.48 -20.89 -40.78
N SER A 200 12.56 -20.34 -40.21
CA SER A 200 13.70 -21.14 -39.72
C SER A 200 13.42 -21.84 -38.39
N LEU A 201 12.60 -21.26 -37.51
CA LEU A 201 12.23 -21.86 -36.22
C LEU A 201 10.89 -22.59 -36.24
N ASP A 202 10.15 -22.49 -37.34
CA ASP A 202 8.75 -22.89 -37.41
C ASP A 202 7.97 -22.35 -36.20
N LEU A 203 8.13 -21.04 -35.97
CA LEU A 203 7.90 -20.40 -34.68
C LEU A 203 6.47 -20.64 -34.15
N PHE A 204 5.46 -20.54 -35.02
CA PHE A 204 4.06 -20.77 -34.65
C PHE A 204 3.79 -22.22 -34.25
N ASN A 205 4.30 -23.19 -35.01
CA ASN A 205 4.11 -24.60 -34.67
C ASN A 205 4.87 -24.96 -33.39
N LYS A 206 6.08 -24.42 -33.19
CA LYS A 206 6.87 -24.68 -31.99
C LYS A 206 6.21 -24.13 -30.73
N ILE A 207 5.70 -22.88 -30.76
CA ILE A 207 4.93 -22.31 -29.64
C ILE A 207 3.68 -23.16 -29.37
N ASN A 208 2.91 -23.50 -30.41
CA ASN A 208 1.69 -24.30 -30.25
C ASN A 208 1.98 -25.71 -29.72
N GLN A 209 3.01 -26.38 -30.23
CA GLN A 209 3.42 -27.70 -29.76
C GLN A 209 3.80 -27.63 -28.27
N PHE A 210 4.67 -26.68 -27.89
CA PHE A 210 5.11 -26.59 -26.50
C PHE A 210 4.00 -26.14 -25.55
N ALA A 211 3.09 -25.27 -25.96
CA ALA A 211 1.99 -24.85 -25.08
C ALA A 211 0.94 -25.98 -24.88
N PHE A 212 0.51 -26.64 -25.95
CA PHE A 212 -0.70 -27.47 -25.96
C PHE A 212 -0.47 -28.98 -25.98
N ASP A 213 0.74 -29.47 -26.19
CA ASP A 213 1.05 -30.90 -26.10
C ASP A 213 1.31 -31.29 -24.64
N SER A 214 0.45 -32.14 -24.09
CA SER A 214 0.55 -32.60 -22.71
C SER A 214 1.73 -33.54 -22.46
N SER A 215 2.37 -34.07 -23.50
CA SER A 215 3.58 -34.89 -23.39
C SER A 215 4.87 -34.08 -23.17
N VAL A 216 4.82 -32.77 -23.43
CA VAL A 216 5.95 -31.85 -23.24
C VAL A 216 6.13 -31.56 -21.75
N ASP A 217 7.39 -31.49 -21.30
CA ASP A 217 7.72 -31.14 -19.92
C ASP A 217 7.12 -29.80 -19.50
N ILE A 218 6.56 -29.76 -18.28
CA ILE A 218 5.83 -28.62 -17.74
C ILE A 218 6.62 -27.30 -17.82
N ARG A 219 7.94 -27.34 -17.63
CA ARG A 219 8.78 -26.16 -17.70
C ARG A 219 8.71 -25.55 -19.09
N ARG A 220 8.90 -26.34 -20.14
CA ARG A 220 8.84 -25.88 -21.54
C ARG A 220 7.45 -25.38 -21.92
N ARG A 221 6.39 -26.02 -21.38
CA ARG A 221 5.02 -25.54 -21.55
C ARG A 221 4.84 -24.15 -20.93
N LEU A 222 5.35 -23.94 -19.72
CA LEU A 222 5.31 -22.63 -19.04
C LEU A 222 6.13 -21.57 -19.77
N GLU A 223 7.29 -21.89 -20.34
CA GLU A 223 8.05 -20.94 -21.16
C GLU A 223 7.30 -20.55 -22.44
N ALA A 224 6.62 -21.49 -23.10
CA ALA A 224 5.77 -21.17 -24.25
C ALA A 224 4.60 -20.25 -23.85
N LEU A 225 3.99 -20.47 -22.68
CA LEU A 225 2.96 -19.58 -22.15
C LEU A 225 3.53 -18.22 -21.71
N GLN A 226 4.78 -18.16 -21.25
CA GLN A 226 5.46 -16.91 -20.92
C GLN A 226 5.65 -16.04 -22.16
N ILE A 227 5.96 -16.63 -23.32
CA ILE A 227 6.03 -15.91 -24.60
C ILE A 227 4.66 -15.31 -24.93
N ILE A 228 3.58 -16.11 -24.85
CA ILE A 228 2.21 -15.64 -25.12
C ILE A 228 1.84 -14.53 -24.14
N TRP A 229 2.19 -14.67 -22.87
CA TRP A 229 1.98 -13.65 -21.83
C TRP A 229 2.71 -12.34 -22.15
N GLU A 230 3.98 -12.40 -22.54
CA GLU A 230 4.78 -11.22 -22.90
C GLU A 230 4.16 -10.49 -24.11
N LEU A 231 3.70 -11.24 -25.11
CA LEU A 231 3.00 -10.71 -26.28
C LEU A 231 1.72 -9.95 -25.89
N VAL A 232 0.82 -10.56 -25.08
CA VAL A 232 -0.42 -9.89 -24.68
C VAL A 232 -0.18 -8.74 -23.70
N ASN A 233 0.87 -8.82 -22.87
CA ASN A 233 1.20 -7.79 -21.88
C ASN A 233 1.86 -6.56 -22.52
N SER A 234 2.47 -6.70 -23.71
CA SER A 234 3.10 -5.60 -24.45
C SER A 234 2.15 -4.48 -24.89
N ARG A 235 0.84 -4.77 -24.98
CA ARG A 235 -0.20 -3.83 -25.41
C ARG A 235 0.01 -3.23 -26.81
N THR A 236 0.68 -3.95 -27.72
CA THR A 236 0.93 -3.47 -29.10
C THR A 236 0.02 -4.16 -30.12
N ASN A 237 -0.30 -3.44 -31.20
CA ASN A 237 -1.11 -4.00 -32.30
C ASN A 237 -0.36 -5.12 -33.06
N ASN A 238 0.96 -5.00 -33.21
CA ASN A 238 1.77 -6.04 -33.86
C ASN A 238 1.77 -7.35 -33.07
N ALA A 239 1.80 -7.30 -31.73
CA ALA A 239 1.71 -8.50 -30.90
C ALA A 239 0.34 -9.18 -31.03
N ILE A 240 -0.77 -8.42 -31.04
CA ILE A 240 -2.12 -8.97 -31.31
C ILE A 240 -2.15 -9.67 -32.66
N GLU A 241 -1.65 -9.02 -33.70
CA GLU A 241 -1.68 -9.55 -35.05
C GLU A 241 -0.82 -10.82 -35.18
N PHE A 242 0.35 -10.84 -34.54
CA PHE A 242 1.19 -12.03 -34.45
C PHE A 242 0.46 -13.22 -33.76
N ILE A 243 -0.20 -12.97 -32.63
CA ILE A 243 -1.01 -13.99 -31.92
C ILE A 243 -2.13 -14.52 -32.82
N LYS A 244 -2.79 -13.63 -33.55
CA LYS A 244 -3.90 -13.95 -34.45
C LYS A 244 -3.45 -14.83 -35.62
N GLN A 245 -2.35 -14.47 -36.28
CA GLN A 245 -1.75 -15.24 -37.37
C GLN A 245 -1.30 -16.62 -36.92
N GLY A 246 -0.70 -16.72 -35.72
CA GLY A 246 -0.27 -17.98 -35.13
C GLY A 246 -1.38 -18.83 -34.50
N HIS A 247 -2.60 -18.30 -34.39
CA HIS A 247 -3.72 -18.92 -33.68
C HIS A 247 -3.39 -19.34 -32.24
N LEU A 248 -2.52 -18.59 -31.55
CA LEU A 248 -1.88 -19.01 -30.31
C LEU A 248 -2.84 -19.09 -29.10
N LEU A 249 -4.05 -18.53 -29.21
CA LEU A 249 -5.07 -18.52 -28.15
C LEU A 249 -6.35 -19.30 -28.50
N ASN A 250 -6.44 -19.90 -29.69
CA ASN A 250 -7.67 -20.58 -30.14
C ASN A 250 -8.01 -21.84 -29.33
N ARG A 251 -7.04 -22.39 -28.60
CA ARG A 251 -7.19 -23.59 -27.75
C ARG A 251 -7.02 -23.27 -26.26
N LEU A 252 -7.24 -22.02 -25.87
CA LEU A 252 -7.07 -21.58 -24.48
C LEU A 252 -7.94 -22.39 -23.51
N ASN A 253 -9.12 -22.84 -23.95
CA ASN A 253 -9.99 -23.73 -23.18
C ASN A 253 -9.30 -25.03 -22.73
N VAL A 254 -8.42 -25.60 -23.57
CA VAL A 254 -7.64 -26.82 -23.24
C VAL A 254 -6.65 -26.55 -22.11
N LEU A 255 -6.05 -25.35 -22.09
CA LEU A 255 -5.12 -24.96 -21.03
C LEU A 255 -5.84 -24.64 -19.72
N LEU A 256 -7.07 -24.11 -19.80
CA LEU A 256 -7.90 -23.85 -18.63
C LEU A 256 -8.37 -25.16 -17.96
N THR A 257 -8.48 -26.26 -18.71
CA THR A 257 -8.80 -27.60 -18.19
C THR A 257 -7.58 -28.48 -17.94
N ASP A 258 -6.35 -27.93 -18.06
CA ASP A 258 -5.12 -28.69 -17.89
C ASP A 258 -5.02 -29.28 -16.47
N PRO A 259 -4.49 -30.51 -16.29
CA PRO A 259 -4.31 -31.09 -14.96
C PRO A 259 -3.36 -30.28 -14.05
N ASP A 260 -2.39 -29.56 -14.62
CA ASP A 260 -1.45 -28.76 -13.82
C ASP A 260 -2.01 -27.37 -13.46
N ARG A 261 -1.99 -27.05 -12.16
CA ARG A 261 -2.53 -25.79 -11.63
C ARG A 261 -1.80 -24.55 -12.15
N ASN A 262 -0.50 -24.62 -12.42
CA ASN A 262 0.31 -23.48 -12.85
C ASN A 262 0.02 -23.14 -14.32
N ILE A 263 -0.22 -24.18 -15.15
CA ILE A 263 -0.68 -24.01 -16.53
C ILE A 263 -2.06 -23.32 -16.54
N ARG A 264 -3.01 -23.80 -15.74
CA ARG A 264 -4.35 -23.17 -15.62
C ARG A 264 -4.25 -21.72 -15.16
N ALA A 265 -3.46 -21.45 -14.13
CA ALA A 265 -3.26 -20.10 -13.60
C ALA A 265 -2.66 -19.15 -14.66
N ARG A 266 -1.59 -19.58 -15.34
CA ARG A 266 -0.96 -18.76 -16.39
C ARG A 266 -1.89 -18.52 -17.58
N ALA A 267 -2.69 -19.52 -17.98
CA ALA A 267 -3.70 -19.38 -19.02
C ALA A 267 -4.78 -18.35 -18.62
N ASN A 268 -5.19 -18.34 -17.35
CA ASN A 268 -6.12 -17.33 -16.83
C ASN A 268 -5.52 -15.93 -16.78
N ASP A 269 -4.25 -15.80 -16.43
CA ASP A 269 -3.55 -14.51 -16.45
C ASP A 269 -3.50 -13.93 -17.87
N ILE A 270 -3.18 -14.77 -18.86
CA ILE A 270 -3.23 -14.41 -20.28
C ILE A 270 -4.64 -13.97 -20.68
N LEU A 271 -5.67 -14.74 -20.32
CA LEU A 271 -7.07 -14.37 -20.54
C LEU A 271 -7.38 -13.00 -19.93
N CYS A 272 -7.07 -12.81 -18.65
CA CYS A 272 -7.34 -11.60 -17.89
C CYS A 272 -6.68 -10.36 -18.52
N ILE A 273 -5.48 -10.48 -19.11
CA ILE A 273 -4.82 -9.40 -19.84
C ILE A 273 -5.52 -9.13 -21.17
N VAL A 274 -5.84 -10.17 -21.94
CA VAL A 274 -6.55 -10.02 -23.22
C VAL A 274 -7.89 -9.30 -23.03
N LEU A 275 -8.66 -9.70 -22.02
CA LEU A 275 -9.97 -9.11 -21.73
C LEU A 275 -9.89 -7.65 -21.26
N ASP A 276 -8.75 -7.25 -20.66
CA ASP A 276 -8.51 -5.90 -20.15
C ASP A 276 -8.49 -4.85 -21.27
N TRP A 277 -7.76 -5.13 -22.35
CA TRP A 277 -7.37 -4.07 -23.29
C TRP A 277 -7.53 -4.41 -24.77
N VAL A 278 -7.56 -5.69 -25.17
CA VAL A 278 -7.61 -6.06 -26.60
C VAL A 278 -8.96 -5.60 -27.19
N PRO A 279 -8.99 -4.77 -28.24
CA PRO A 279 -10.24 -4.18 -28.75
C PRO A 279 -11.29 -5.20 -29.21
N ASP A 280 -10.84 -6.27 -29.89
CA ASP A 280 -11.68 -7.35 -30.40
C ASP A 280 -11.18 -8.72 -29.91
N PRO A 281 -11.44 -9.09 -28.64
CA PRO A 281 -10.88 -10.30 -28.04
C PRO A 281 -11.32 -11.60 -28.74
N ILE A 282 -12.57 -11.65 -29.23
CA ILE A 282 -13.11 -12.86 -29.87
C ILE A 282 -12.31 -13.28 -31.10
N SER A 283 -11.70 -12.32 -31.81
CA SER A 283 -10.83 -12.59 -32.96
C SER A 283 -9.57 -13.39 -32.61
N LEU A 284 -9.17 -13.41 -31.33
CA LEU A 284 -8.04 -14.21 -30.84
C LEU A 284 -8.44 -15.61 -30.37
N PHE A 285 -9.73 -15.85 -30.14
CA PHE A 285 -10.23 -17.14 -29.65
C PHE A 285 -10.86 -18.00 -30.75
N LYS A 286 -11.48 -17.39 -31.77
CA LYS A 286 -12.12 -18.09 -32.88
C LYS A 286 -11.29 -18.01 -34.16
N ARG A 287 -11.20 -19.11 -34.92
CA ARG A 287 -10.77 -19.08 -36.33
C ARG A 287 -11.85 -18.34 -37.13
N SER A 288 -11.46 -17.29 -37.82
CA SER A 288 -12.33 -16.37 -38.56
C SER A 288 -13.44 -17.07 -39.37
N GLY A 289 -14.68 -16.92 -38.90
CA GLY A 289 -15.92 -17.12 -39.64
C GLY A 289 -16.82 -15.91 -39.37
N SER A 290 -17.17 -15.18 -40.43
CA SER A 290 -18.00 -13.95 -40.49
C SER A 290 -18.31 -13.25 -39.14
N LEU A 291 -17.42 -12.35 -38.70
CA LEU A 291 -17.74 -11.37 -37.66
C LEU A 291 -18.57 -10.25 -38.29
N ASP A 292 -19.88 -10.49 -38.41
CA ASP A 292 -20.86 -9.47 -38.81
C ASP A 292 -21.73 -9.09 -37.58
N THR A 293 -21.09 -8.96 -36.42
CA THR A 293 -21.72 -8.53 -35.17
C THR A 293 -21.16 -7.17 -34.78
N LYS A 294 -22.03 -6.18 -34.62
CA LYS A 294 -21.69 -4.81 -34.21
C LYS A 294 -21.14 -4.71 -32.76
N ASP A 295 -21.02 -5.83 -32.03
CA ASP A 295 -20.63 -5.88 -30.60
C ASP A 295 -19.75 -7.10 -30.28
N SER A 296 -18.45 -7.00 -30.52
CA SER A 296 -17.45 -8.02 -30.25
C SER A 296 -17.32 -8.38 -28.76
N VAL A 297 -17.61 -7.43 -27.86
CA VAL A 297 -17.49 -7.62 -26.40
C VAL A 297 -18.56 -8.58 -25.90
N THR A 298 -19.81 -8.37 -26.31
CA THR A 298 -20.93 -9.26 -25.97
C THR A 298 -20.75 -10.65 -26.55
N GLU A 299 -20.25 -10.77 -27.79
CA GLU A 299 -19.93 -12.07 -28.37
C GLU A 299 -18.82 -12.80 -27.59
N THR A 300 -17.76 -12.07 -27.19
CA THR A 300 -16.68 -12.62 -26.36
C THR A 300 -17.22 -13.16 -25.04
N LEU A 301 -18.10 -12.42 -24.36
CA LEU A 301 -18.71 -12.84 -23.10
C LEU A 301 -19.52 -14.14 -23.26
N ASN A 302 -20.36 -14.22 -24.28
CA ASN A 302 -21.14 -15.41 -24.57
C ASN A 302 -20.25 -16.62 -24.88
N TYR A 303 -19.17 -16.39 -25.65
CA TYR A 303 -18.18 -17.43 -25.94
C TYR A 303 -17.49 -17.93 -24.66
N ILE A 304 -17.05 -17.03 -23.77
CA ILE A 304 -16.41 -17.44 -22.50
C ILE A 304 -17.37 -18.26 -21.63
N ILE A 305 -18.63 -17.86 -21.49
CA ILE A 305 -19.62 -18.61 -20.70
C ILE A 305 -19.81 -20.02 -21.29
N ASN A 306 -20.08 -20.11 -22.60
CA ASN A 306 -20.46 -21.37 -23.23
C ASN A 306 -19.27 -22.32 -23.48
N ASP A 307 -18.11 -21.78 -23.83
CA ASP A 307 -16.95 -22.56 -24.28
C ASP A 307 -15.86 -22.71 -23.20
N PHE A 308 -15.82 -21.84 -22.17
CA PHE A 308 -14.86 -21.94 -21.06
C PHE A 308 -15.55 -22.34 -19.75
N VAL A 309 -16.55 -21.57 -19.28
CA VAL A 309 -17.16 -21.75 -17.94
C VAL A 309 -17.96 -23.05 -17.84
N PHE A 310 -18.91 -23.29 -18.74
CA PHE A 310 -19.74 -24.50 -18.67
C PHE A 310 -18.95 -25.80 -18.89
N PRO A 311 -17.97 -25.87 -19.81
CA PRO A 311 -17.12 -27.04 -19.92
C PRO A 311 -16.31 -27.32 -18.64
N LEU A 312 -15.80 -26.28 -17.97
CA LEU A 312 -15.14 -26.43 -16.67
C LEU A 312 -16.07 -26.99 -15.59
N TRP A 313 -17.36 -26.62 -15.60
CA TRP A 313 -18.35 -27.20 -14.68
C TRP A 313 -18.65 -28.67 -14.99
N ASN A 314 -18.57 -29.07 -16.26
CA ASN A 314 -18.89 -30.42 -16.73
C ASN A 314 -17.71 -31.41 -16.64
N THR A 315 -16.47 -30.92 -16.53
CA THR A 315 -15.22 -31.71 -16.53
C THR A 315 -14.98 -32.38 -15.18
N ASP A 316 -15.01 -33.73 -15.12
CA ASP A 316 -14.70 -34.64 -13.97
C ASP A 316 -15.18 -34.23 -12.56
N SER A 317 -16.04 -33.22 -12.46
CA SER A 317 -16.69 -32.69 -11.27
C SER A 317 -15.72 -32.56 -10.08
N SER A 318 -14.58 -31.88 -10.26
CA SER A 318 -13.70 -31.52 -9.15
C SER A 318 -13.94 -30.08 -8.70
N PHE A 319 -13.78 -29.80 -7.40
CA PHE A 319 -13.86 -28.43 -6.87
C PHE A 319 -12.81 -27.51 -7.51
N GLU A 320 -11.67 -28.05 -7.96
CA GLU A 320 -10.63 -27.28 -8.64
C GLU A 320 -11.08 -26.72 -9.98
N MET A 321 -11.76 -27.53 -10.81
CA MET A 321 -12.24 -27.07 -12.12
C MET A 321 -13.37 -26.04 -11.98
N ILE A 322 -14.25 -26.21 -11.00
CA ILE A 322 -15.30 -25.21 -10.72
C ILE A 322 -14.67 -23.92 -10.19
N THR A 323 -13.66 -24.02 -9.32
CA THR A 323 -12.92 -22.85 -8.83
C THR A 323 -12.23 -22.12 -9.99
N MET A 324 -11.65 -22.87 -10.94
CA MET A 324 -11.08 -22.31 -12.16
C MET A 324 -12.13 -21.58 -13.00
N ALA A 325 -13.34 -22.13 -13.13
CA ALA A 325 -14.45 -21.47 -13.81
C ALA A 325 -14.85 -20.14 -13.14
N VAL A 326 -14.83 -20.09 -11.80
CA VAL A 326 -15.07 -18.85 -11.04
C VAL A 326 -13.96 -17.82 -11.32
N ASN A 327 -12.70 -18.24 -11.37
CA ASN A 327 -11.58 -17.34 -11.72
C ASN A 327 -11.69 -16.79 -13.16
N VAL A 328 -12.21 -17.59 -14.10
CA VAL A 328 -12.52 -17.14 -15.47
C VAL A 328 -13.64 -16.10 -15.47
N LEU A 329 -14.71 -16.33 -14.70
CA LEU A 329 -15.79 -15.35 -14.53
C LEU A 329 -15.27 -14.04 -13.94
N GLU A 330 -14.42 -14.11 -12.90
CA GLU A 330 -13.80 -12.95 -12.29
C GLU A 330 -12.96 -12.14 -13.31
N SER A 331 -12.11 -12.83 -14.07
CA SER A 331 -11.30 -12.21 -15.13
C SER A 331 -12.17 -11.54 -16.19
N SER A 332 -13.34 -12.14 -16.47
CA SER A 332 -14.31 -11.64 -17.45
C SER A 332 -15.09 -10.40 -17.00
N ILE A 333 -15.03 -10.04 -15.70
CA ILE A 333 -15.63 -8.78 -15.20
C ILE A 333 -15.02 -7.56 -15.91
N LYS A 334 -13.75 -7.64 -16.36
CA LYS A 334 -13.11 -6.58 -17.14
C LYS A 334 -13.85 -6.27 -18.45
N LEU A 335 -14.41 -7.29 -19.11
CA LEU A 335 -15.23 -7.08 -20.31
C LEU A 335 -16.55 -6.38 -19.99
N VAL A 336 -17.15 -6.65 -18.84
CA VAL A 336 -18.41 -6.01 -18.42
C VAL A 336 -18.27 -4.48 -18.39
N GLU A 337 -17.11 -3.96 -17.96
CA GLU A 337 -16.80 -2.53 -17.97
C GLU A 337 -16.69 -1.93 -19.38
N ARG A 338 -16.42 -2.75 -20.39
CA ARG A 338 -16.26 -2.34 -21.79
C ARG A 338 -17.57 -2.36 -22.57
N VAL A 339 -18.64 -2.93 -22.01
CA VAL A 339 -19.94 -3.02 -22.67
C VAL A 339 -20.62 -1.66 -22.70
N SER A 340 -20.99 -1.21 -23.91
CA SER A 340 -21.64 0.10 -24.11
C SER A 340 -23.12 0.16 -23.66
N LYS A 341 -23.86 -0.95 -23.75
CA LYS A 341 -25.29 -1.04 -23.37
C LYS A 341 -25.58 -2.37 -22.68
N GLY A 342 -26.40 -2.36 -21.63
CA GLY A 342 -26.81 -3.60 -20.94
C GLY A 342 -25.78 -4.13 -19.93
N LYS A 343 -24.84 -3.30 -19.48
CA LYS A 343 -23.84 -3.63 -18.45
C LYS A 343 -24.44 -4.32 -17.22
N ILE A 344 -25.54 -3.78 -16.70
CA ILE A 344 -26.24 -4.32 -15.53
C ILE A 344 -26.76 -5.73 -15.82
N ILE A 345 -27.34 -5.96 -17.01
CA ILE A 345 -27.89 -7.25 -17.41
C ILE A 345 -26.79 -8.32 -17.43
N ILE A 346 -25.65 -8.01 -18.03
CA ILE A 346 -24.50 -8.92 -18.12
C ILE A 346 -23.91 -9.19 -16.74
N ALA A 347 -23.74 -8.15 -15.92
CA ALA A 347 -23.29 -8.31 -14.54
C ALA A 347 -24.26 -9.18 -13.71
N SER A 348 -25.58 -9.05 -13.94
CA SER A 348 -26.59 -9.90 -13.31
C SER A 348 -26.48 -11.36 -13.76
N VAL A 349 -26.18 -11.65 -15.03
CA VAL A 349 -25.90 -13.03 -15.49
C VAL A 349 -24.75 -13.65 -14.69
N PHE A 350 -23.65 -12.92 -14.49
CA PHE A 350 -22.52 -13.42 -13.70
C PHE A 350 -22.90 -13.66 -12.25
N MET A 351 -23.66 -12.74 -11.66
CA MET A 351 -24.20 -12.91 -10.30
C MET A 351 -25.08 -14.16 -10.19
N ASP A 352 -25.98 -14.38 -11.16
CA ASP A 352 -26.88 -15.54 -11.15
C ASP A 352 -26.12 -16.87 -11.29
N LEU A 353 -25.06 -16.92 -12.10
CA LEU A 353 -24.15 -18.08 -12.19
C LEU A 353 -23.44 -18.36 -10.85
N LEU A 354 -22.96 -17.32 -10.17
CA LEU A 354 -22.27 -17.44 -8.89
C LEU A 354 -23.23 -17.86 -7.76
N ILE A 355 -24.44 -17.27 -7.73
CA ILE A 355 -25.51 -17.60 -6.78
C ILE A 355 -25.99 -19.03 -7.01
N PHE A 356 -26.12 -19.46 -8.26
CA PHE A 356 -26.43 -20.84 -8.61
C PHE A 356 -25.42 -21.82 -7.98
N LEU A 357 -24.11 -21.54 -8.10
CA LEU A 357 -23.08 -22.34 -7.45
C LEU A 357 -23.15 -22.28 -5.91
N LEU A 358 -23.41 -21.12 -5.31
CA LEU A 358 -23.61 -20.99 -3.86
C LEU A 358 -24.83 -21.78 -3.36
N GLY A 359 -25.88 -21.92 -4.16
CA GLY A 359 -27.06 -22.70 -3.81
C GLY A 359 -26.75 -24.16 -3.47
N PHE A 360 -25.79 -24.77 -4.18
CA PHE A 360 -25.30 -26.12 -3.86
C PHE A 360 -24.49 -26.15 -2.56
N ALA A 361 -23.88 -25.03 -2.19
CA ALA A 361 -23.07 -24.90 -0.98
C ALA A 361 -23.88 -24.67 0.30
N THR A 362 -25.09 -24.10 0.22
CA THR A 362 -25.86 -23.71 1.42
C THR A 362 -27.03 -24.64 1.74
N ASN A 363 -27.63 -25.32 0.76
CA ASN A 363 -28.95 -25.92 0.97
C ASN A 363 -29.08 -27.36 0.41
N GLN A 364 -28.75 -28.37 1.24
CA GLN A 364 -28.79 -29.78 0.81
C GLN A 364 -30.20 -30.29 0.45
N GLN A 365 -31.26 -29.71 1.03
CA GLN A 365 -32.66 -30.10 0.78
C GLN A 365 -33.22 -29.50 -0.52
N ASN A 366 -32.71 -28.36 -1.00
CA ASN A 366 -33.18 -27.74 -2.26
C ASN A 366 -32.58 -28.37 -3.52
N ILE A 367 -31.47 -29.09 -3.37
CA ILE A 367 -30.82 -29.85 -4.46
C ILE A 367 -31.74 -30.98 -4.99
N GLU A 368 -32.79 -31.31 -4.24
CA GLU A 368 -33.78 -32.34 -4.59
C GLU A 368 -34.92 -31.84 -5.48
N ASN A 369 -35.17 -30.52 -5.61
CA ASN A 369 -36.22 -29.98 -6.49
C ASN A 369 -35.65 -29.05 -7.59
N PRO A 370 -35.44 -29.55 -8.83
CA PRO A 370 -34.96 -28.77 -9.98
C PRO A 370 -35.85 -27.56 -10.33
N GLU A 371 -37.15 -27.60 -9.98
CA GLU A 371 -38.13 -26.53 -10.26
C GLU A 371 -37.74 -25.20 -9.57
N LYS A 372 -36.94 -25.23 -8.49
CA LYS A 372 -36.45 -24.00 -7.85
C LYS A 372 -35.43 -23.23 -8.69
N PHE A 373 -34.82 -23.87 -9.69
CA PHE A 373 -33.92 -23.22 -10.66
C PHE A 373 -34.63 -22.95 -11.99
N GLU A 374 -35.92 -23.24 -12.09
CA GLU A 374 -36.71 -23.06 -13.30
C GLU A 374 -36.83 -21.59 -13.70
N TYR A 375 -36.78 -20.65 -12.74
CA TYR A 375 -36.70 -19.23 -13.03
C TYR A 375 -35.40 -18.83 -13.75
N LEU A 376 -34.26 -19.48 -13.45
CA LEU A 376 -33.00 -19.26 -14.17
C LEU A 376 -33.07 -19.85 -15.58
N ARG A 377 -33.71 -21.01 -15.72
CA ARG A 377 -33.95 -21.66 -17.02
C ARG A 377 -34.83 -20.80 -17.95
N HIS A 378 -35.87 -20.15 -17.41
CA HIS A 378 -36.78 -19.30 -18.18
C HIS A 378 -36.18 -17.93 -18.53
N ASN A 379 -35.29 -17.39 -17.68
CA ASN A 379 -34.73 -16.04 -17.89
C ASN A 379 -33.42 -16.03 -18.66
N TYR A 380 -32.71 -17.16 -18.76
CA TYR A 380 -31.40 -17.24 -19.41
C TYR A 380 -31.27 -18.50 -20.25
N VAL A 381 -31.26 -18.32 -21.58
CA VAL A 381 -31.08 -19.39 -22.59
C VAL A 381 -29.84 -20.25 -22.32
N HIS A 382 -28.79 -19.67 -21.72
CA HIS A 382 -27.55 -20.36 -21.38
C HIS A 382 -27.69 -21.39 -20.25
N PHE A 383 -28.68 -21.27 -19.36
CA PHE A 383 -28.86 -22.21 -18.25
C PHE A 383 -29.49 -23.55 -18.65
N GLU A 384 -30.22 -23.59 -19.77
CA GLU A 384 -30.83 -24.83 -20.27
C GLU A 384 -29.76 -25.90 -20.59
N VAL A 385 -28.62 -25.47 -21.13
CA VAL A 385 -27.47 -26.33 -21.46
C VAL A 385 -26.96 -27.11 -20.24
N ILE A 386 -26.99 -26.52 -19.04
CA ILE A 386 -26.52 -27.14 -17.78
C ILE A 386 -27.37 -28.38 -17.42
N PHE A 387 -28.66 -28.33 -17.72
CA PHE A 387 -29.58 -29.43 -17.46
C PHE A 387 -29.52 -30.48 -18.56
N GLU A 388 -29.48 -30.07 -19.83
CA GLU A 388 -29.47 -30.98 -20.98
C GLU A 388 -28.22 -31.86 -21.05
N ASN A 389 -27.05 -31.32 -20.70
CA ASN A 389 -25.78 -32.05 -20.78
C ASN A 389 -25.41 -32.82 -19.49
N GLY A 390 -26.29 -32.83 -18.49
CA GLY A 390 -26.08 -33.52 -17.20
C GLY A 390 -25.13 -32.82 -16.21
N THR A 391 -24.71 -31.58 -16.48
CA THR A 391 -23.83 -30.81 -15.56
C THR A 391 -24.50 -30.58 -14.20
N PHE A 392 -25.81 -30.34 -14.16
CA PHE A 392 -26.55 -30.17 -12.90
C PHE A 392 -26.38 -31.38 -11.95
N GLU A 393 -26.61 -32.60 -12.45
CA GLU A 393 -26.51 -33.82 -11.64
C GLU A 393 -25.07 -34.10 -11.18
N LYS A 394 -24.09 -33.77 -12.03
CA LYS A 394 -22.67 -33.82 -11.70
C LYS A 394 -22.31 -32.88 -10.54
N LEU A 395 -22.73 -31.62 -10.61
CA LEU A 395 -22.53 -30.62 -9.54
C LEU A 395 -23.20 -31.08 -8.25
N LYS A 396 -24.46 -31.52 -8.33
CA LYS A 396 -25.22 -32.09 -7.21
C LYS A 396 -24.44 -33.20 -6.50
N LYS A 397 -23.96 -34.20 -7.25
CA LYS A 397 -23.17 -35.31 -6.71
C LYS A 397 -21.87 -34.85 -6.04
N LEU A 398 -21.18 -33.87 -6.62
CA LEU A 398 -19.95 -33.31 -6.05
C LEU A 398 -20.21 -32.65 -4.69
N PHE A 399 -21.21 -31.78 -4.59
CA PHE A 399 -21.52 -31.05 -3.36
C PHE A 399 -22.14 -31.91 -2.25
N GLN A 400 -22.74 -33.05 -2.60
CA GLN A 400 -23.18 -34.08 -1.64
C GLN A 400 -22.01 -34.88 -1.05
N THR A 401 -20.86 -34.92 -1.72
CA THR A 401 -19.72 -35.72 -1.29
C THR A 401 -19.00 -35.07 -0.11
N LYS A 402 -18.97 -35.75 1.05
CA LYS A 402 -18.29 -35.26 2.27
C LYS A 402 -16.75 -35.26 2.16
N ARG A 403 -16.17 -35.92 1.15
CA ARG A 403 -14.71 -36.21 1.06
C ARG A 403 -13.81 -35.04 0.64
N ASN A 404 -14.31 -33.82 0.39
CA ASN A 404 -13.45 -32.70 -0.03
C ASN A 404 -13.91 -31.34 0.51
N PHE A 405 -13.99 -31.24 1.83
CA PHE A 405 -14.45 -30.04 2.52
C PHE A 405 -13.53 -28.82 2.31
N ALA A 406 -12.21 -29.04 2.18
CA ALA A 406 -11.25 -27.98 1.90
C ALA A 406 -11.47 -27.35 0.51
N GLY A 407 -11.68 -28.17 -0.53
CA GLY A 407 -12.00 -27.68 -1.87
C GLY A 407 -13.31 -26.88 -1.91
N ARG A 408 -14.33 -27.32 -1.14
CA ARG A 408 -15.59 -26.59 -1.00
C ARG A 408 -15.40 -25.22 -0.33
N LYS A 409 -14.60 -25.13 0.74
CA LYS A 409 -14.27 -23.86 1.40
C LYS A 409 -13.59 -22.88 0.44
N LEU A 410 -12.60 -23.37 -0.31
CA LEU A 410 -11.87 -22.56 -1.30
C LEU A 410 -12.81 -22.06 -2.41
N LEU A 411 -13.70 -22.91 -2.90
CA LEU A 411 -14.69 -22.52 -3.89
C LEU A 411 -15.63 -21.43 -3.36
N ILE A 412 -16.18 -21.59 -2.15
CA ILE A 412 -17.06 -20.58 -1.53
C ILE A 412 -16.32 -19.25 -1.37
N LEU A 413 -15.06 -19.29 -0.91
CA LEU A 413 -14.23 -18.10 -0.76
C LEU A 413 -14.07 -17.37 -2.11
N ASN A 414 -13.73 -18.09 -3.18
CA ASN A 414 -13.57 -17.50 -4.50
C ASN A 414 -14.90 -16.95 -5.04
N ILE A 415 -16.02 -17.65 -4.85
CA ILE A 415 -17.33 -17.15 -5.27
C ILE A 415 -17.68 -15.85 -4.55
N LEU A 416 -17.52 -15.80 -3.21
CA LEU A 416 -17.77 -14.58 -2.43
C LEU A 416 -16.85 -13.44 -2.87
N HIS A 417 -15.57 -13.73 -3.09
CA HIS A 417 -14.63 -12.75 -3.62
C HIS A 417 -15.09 -12.18 -4.96
N THR A 418 -15.46 -13.03 -5.92
CA THR A 418 -15.95 -12.60 -7.23
C THR A 418 -17.24 -11.79 -7.10
N ILE A 419 -18.20 -12.21 -6.25
CA ILE A 419 -19.41 -11.43 -5.95
C ILE A 419 -19.04 -10.04 -5.43
N ARG A 420 -18.08 -9.93 -4.50
CA ARG A 420 -17.61 -8.65 -3.98
C ARG A 420 -17.05 -7.77 -5.09
N VAL A 421 -16.20 -8.31 -5.97
CA VAL A 421 -15.61 -7.58 -7.11
C VAL A 421 -16.70 -7.05 -8.04
N ILE A 422 -17.71 -7.87 -8.38
CA ILE A 422 -18.86 -7.43 -9.17
C ILE A 422 -19.64 -6.34 -8.44
N SER A 423 -19.90 -6.53 -7.15
CA SER A 423 -20.69 -5.60 -6.32
C SER A 423 -20.05 -4.21 -6.22
N GLN A 424 -18.72 -4.15 -6.11
CA GLN A 424 -17.98 -2.90 -6.06
C GLN A 424 -18.01 -2.13 -7.39
N LYS A 425 -17.98 -2.85 -8.52
CA LYS A 425 -18.01 -2.22 -9.86
C LYS A 425 -19.42 -1.92 -10.37
N ASN A 426 -20.40 -2.74 -9.98
CA ASN A 426 -21.77 -2.72 -10.49
C ASN A 426 -22.78 -3.05 -9.38
N ALA A 427 -22.93 -2.17 -8.39
CA ALA A 427 -23.85 -2.38 -7.25
C ALA A 427 -25.30 -2.69 -7.69
N ALA A 428 -25.79 -2.06 -8.76
CA ALA A 428 -27.12 -2.32 -9.31
C ALA A 428 -27.36 -3.77 -9.75
N ALA A 429 -26.31 -4.49 -10.17
CA ALA A 429 -26.43 -5.89 -10.57
C ALA A 429 -26.80 -6.81 -9.39
N VAL A 430 -26.45 -6.39 -8.17
CA VAL A 430 -26.69 -7.12 -6.93
C VAL A 430 -28.10 -6.83 -6.37
N ALA A 431 -28.70 -5.70 -6.75
CA ALA A 431 -29.96 -5.20 -6.20
C ALA A 431 -31.14 -6.18 -6.38
N ASN A 432 -31.15 -6.95 -7.46
CA ASN A 432 -32.24 -7.87 -7.80
C ASN A 432 -31.95 -9.33 -7.44
N THR A 433 -30.83 -9.60 -6.76
CA THR A 433 -30.36 -10.97 -6.52
C THR A 433 -30.70 -11.46 -5.12
N SER A 434 -30.94 -12.77 -4.98
CA SER A 434 -31.13 -13.46 -3.68
C SER A 434 -29.81 -13.70 -2.93
N SER A 435 -28.72 -13.05 -3.37
CA SER A 435 -27.35 -13.23 -2.87
C SER A 435 -27.25 -13.06 -1.36
N ILE A 436 -27.92 -12.07 -0.78
CA ILE A 436 -27.82 -11.78 0.65
C ILE A 436 -28.38 -12.90 1.52
N CYS A 437 -29.48 -13.56 1.13
CA CYS A 437 -30.00 -14.71 1.87
C CYS A 437 -28.98 -15.85 1.91
N MET A 438 -28.37 -16.16 0.77
CA MET A 438 -27.35 -17.22 0.69
C MET A 438 -26.08 -16.85 1.47
N ILE A 439 -25.66 -15.59 1.43
CA ILE A 439 -24.50 -15.10 2.22
C ILE A 439 -24.79 -15.22 3.72
N LEU A 440 -26.00 -14.87 4.16
CA LEU A 440 -26.42 -15.06 5.55
C LEU A 440 -26.42 -16.55 5.94
N ASP A 441 -26.96 -17.43 5.09
CA ASP A 441 -26.92 -18.88 5.34
C ASP A 441 -25.48 -19.38 5.52
N ILE A 442 -24.54 -18.93 4.68
CA ILE A 442 -23.11 -19.28 4.82
C ILE A 442 -22.53 -18.81 6.15
N LEU A 443 -22.86 -17.58 6.59
CA LEU A 443 -22.39 -17.03 7.85
C LEU A 443 -22.95 -17.76 9.08
N PHE A 444 -24.11 -18.40 8.97
CA PHE A 444 -24.70 -19.19 10.04
C PHE A 444 -24.20 -20.64 10.11
N MET A 445 -23.53 -21.13 9.07
CA MET A 445 -22.94 -22.48 9.07
C MET A 445 -21.61 -22.48 9.83
N PRO A 446 -21.50 -23.21 10.97
CA PRO A 446 -20.27 -23.28 11.78
C PRO A 446 -19.04 -23.74 10.97
N GLU A 447 -19.30 -24.55 9.96
CA GLU A 447 -18.32 -25.03 8.98
C GLU A 447 -17.56 -23.91 8.28
N PHE A 448 -18.23 -22.80 7.98
CA PHE A 448 -17.72 -21.72 7.14
C PHE A 448 -17.41 -20.45 7.92
N ASN A 449 -18.19 -20.12 8.93
CA ASN A 449 -18.01 -18.89 9.71
C ASN A 449 -16.77 -18.90 10.60
N THR A 450 -16.18 -20.07 10.85
CA THR A 450 -14.87 -20.24 11.50
C THR A 450 -13.69 -19.91 10.58
N ASP A 451 -13.89 -19.88 9.25
CA ASP A 451 -12.85 -19.40 8.33
C ASP A 451 -12.93 -17.88 8.20
N GLN A 452 -11.97 -17.19 8.81
CA GLN A 452 -11.92 -15.72 8.84
C GLN A 452 -11.91 -15.09 7.43
N ARG A 453 -11.40 -15.79 6.41
CA ARG A 453 -11.38 -15.29 5.03
C ARG A 453 -12.79 -15.30 4.44
N ILE A 454 -13.52 -16.38 4.63
CA ILE A 454 -14.93 -16.50 4.20
C ILE A 454 -15.78 -15.45 4.90
N MET A 455 -15.62 -15.33 6.22
CA MET A 455 -16.36 -14.34 7.02
C MET A 455 -16.08 -12.91 6.56
N LYS A 456 -14.81 -12.57 6.29
CA LYS A 456 -14.42 -11.25 5.77
C LYS A 456 -15.08 -10.95 4.42
N GLU A 457 -15.02 -11.88 3.47
CA GLU A 457 -15.63 -11.70 2.15
C GLU A 457 -17.15 -11.55 2.26
N ALA A 458 -17.83 -12.45 2.98
CA ALA A 458 -19.27 -12.43 3.19
C ALA A 458 -19.76 -11.11 3.83
N LEU A 459 -19.14 -10.70 4.94
CA LEU A 459 -19.51 -9.46 5.63
C LEU A 459 -19.21 -8.20 4.81
N SER A 460 -18.18 -8.22 3.97
CA SER A 460 -17.85 -7.07 3.12
C SER A 460 -18.89 -6.79 2.02
N ILE A 461 -19.64 -7.82 1.61
CA ILE A 461 -20.69 -7.71 0.59
C ILE A 461 -21.98 -7.12 1.18
N ILE A 462 -22.27 -7.40 2.47
CA ILE A 462 -23.54 -7.03 3.12
C ILE A 462 -23.85 -5.52 2.98
N PRO A 463 -22.96 -4.58 3.36
CA PRO A 463 -23.26 -3.15 3.22
C PRO A 463 -23.56 -2.75 1.78
N VAL A 464 -22.81 -3.31 0.82
CA VAL A 464 -23.00 -3.01 -0.61
C VAL A 464 -24.40 -3.43 -1.06
N VAL A 465 -24.85 -4.64 -0.72
CA VAL A 465 -26.19 -5.12 -1.06
C VAL A 465 -27.26 -4.28 -0.37
N LEU A 466 -27.13 -4.04 0.94
CA LEU A 466 -28.15 -3.31 1.67
C LEU A 466 -28.30 -1.86 1.19
N PHE A 467 -27.23 -1.23 0.73
CA PHE A 467 -27.29 0.12 0.16
C PHE A 467 -28.03 0.18 -1.19
N THR A 468 -28.09 -0.92 -1.94
CA THR A 468 -28.94 -1.00 -3.14
C THR A 468 -30.44 -1.02 -2.82
N LYS A 469 -30.81 -1.28 -1.56
CA LYS A 469 -32.21 -1.26 -1.09
C LYS A 469 -32.64 0.11 -0.62
N ILE A 470 -31.85 1.15 -0.93
CA ILE A 470 -32.16 2.54 -0.64
C ILE A 470 -32.57 3.21 -1.96
N ASP A 471 -33.81 3.68 -2.03
CA ASP A 471 -34.31 4.47 -3.15
C ASP A 471 -35.05 5.71 -2.63
N TYR A 472 -34.81 6.86 -3.25
CA TYR A 472 -35.34 8.17 -2.81
C TYR A 472 -35.28 8.39 -1.28
N ASN A 473 -34.14 8.10 -0.66
CA ASN A 473 -33.90 8.19 0.80
C ASN A 473 -34.81 7.30 1.66
N LYS A 474 -35.36 6.21 1.11
CA LYS A 474 -36.18 5.24 1.83
C LYS A 474 -35.66 3.83 1.60
N ILE A 475 -35.83 2.98 2.60
CA ILE A 475 -35.54 1.55 2.48
C ILE A 475 -36.72 0.87 1.77
N THR A 476 -36.43 0.26 0.62
CA THR A 476 -37.43 -0.41 -0.24
C THR A 476 -37.76 -1.82 0.23
N ASP A 477 -36.79 -2.51 0.83
CA ASP A 477 -36.93 -3.87 1.35
C ASP A 477 -36.53 -3.91 2.82
N GLN A 478 -37.49 -3.64 3.70
CA GLN A 478 -37.23 -3.64 5.14
C GLN A 478 -37.09 -5.04 5.71
N GLU A 479 -37.74 -6.04 5.11
CA GLU A 479 -37.69 -7.41 5.59
C GLU A 479 -36.26 -7.96 5.50
N ILE A 480 -35.59 -7.75 4.37
CA ILE A 480 -34.22 -8.24 4.17
C ILE A 480 -33.21 -7.51 5.07
N VAL A 481 -33.38 -6.19 5.24
CA VAL A 481 -32.54 -5.38 6.16
C VAL A 481 -32.69 -5.92 7.58
N ASN A 482 -33.92 -6.12 8.03
CA ASN A 482 -34.25 -6.61 9.36
C ASN A 482 -33.67 -8.00 9.63
N LYS A 483 -33.83 -8.94 8.69
CA LYS A 483 -33.22 -10.28 8.78
C LYS A 483 -31.70 -10.21 8.87
N THR A 484 -31.07 -9.31 8.11
CA THR A 484 -29.62 -9.13 8.10
C THR A 484 -29.10 -8.56 9.43
N LEU A 485 -29.76 -7.54 9.96
CA LEU A 485 -29.40 -6.94 11.27
C LEU A 485 -29.55 -7.96 12.40
N GLN A 486 -30.64 -8.73 12.38
CA GLN A 486 -30.86 -9.81 13.34
C GLN A 486 -29.77 -10.88 13.23
N ALA A 487 -29.31 -11.20 12.02
CA ALA A 487 -28.25 -12.16 11.81
C ALA A 487 -26.89 -11.70 12.34
N ILE A 488 -26.52 -10.45 12.06
CA ILE A 488 -25.29 -9.84 12.60
C ILE A 488 -25.32 -9.87 14.14
N GLN A 489 -26.46 -9.56 14.75
CA GLN A 489 -26.65 -9.65 16.19
C GLN A 489 -26.42 -11.07 16.73
N PHE A 490 -27.04 -12.08 16.12
CA PHE A 490 -26.87 -13.47 16.56
C PHE A 490 -25.43 -13.96 16.46
N LEU A 491 -24.72 -13.60 15.38
CA LEU A 491 -23.30 -13.95 15.23
C LEU A 491 -22.43 -13.28 16.30
N ALA A 492 -22.73 -12.02 16.64
CA ALA A 492 -22.01 -11.30 17.70
C ALA A 492 -22.34 -11.81 19.12
N LEU A 493 -23.42 -12.56 19.30
CA LEU A 493 -23.74 -13.25 20.56
C LEU A 493 -23.13 -14.65 20.65
N ASP A 494 -22.67 -15.23 19.53
CA ASP A 494 -22.06 -16.55 19.56
C ASP A 494 -20.76 -16.52 20.37
N SER A 495 -20.72 -17.31 21.44
CA SER A 495 -19.53 -17.51 22.28
C SER A 495 -18.32 -18.04 21.49
N LYS A 496 -18.55 -18.76 20.39
CA LYS A 496 -17.49 -19.36 19.55
C LYS A 496 -16.84 -18.37 18.60
N ILE A 497 -17.40 -17.18 18.44
CA ILE A 497 -16.81 -16.17 17.56
C ILE A 497 -15.43 -15.76 18.11
N GLU A 498 -14.42 -15.84 17.25
CA GLU A 498 -13.08 -15.37 17.55
C GLU A 498 -13.04 -13.83 17.53
N CYS A 499 -12.04 -13.23 18.18
CA CYS A 499 -11.90 -11.78 18.21
C CYS A 499 -11.86 -11.16 16.81
N ARG A 500 -11.14 -11.78 15.86
CA ARG A 500 -11.11 -11.28 14.48
C ARG A 500 -12.49 -11.30 13.82
N GLY A 501 -13.32 -12.31 14.10
CA GLY A 501 -14.71 -12.35 13.64
C GLY A 501 -15.54 -11.21 14.25
N MET A 502 -15.35 -10.93 15.54
CA MET A 502 -16.01 -9.81 16.21
C MET A 502 -15.61 -8.46 15.58
N VAL A 503 -14.32 -8.24 15.31
CA VAL A 503 -13.82 -7.03 14.62
C VAL A 503 -14.51 -6.87 13.26
N LEU A 504 -14.63 -7.93 12.46
CA LEU A 504 -15.30 -7.85 11.16
C LEU A 504 -16.80 -7.50 11.28
N LEU A 505 -17.49 -7.99 12.32
CA LEU A 505 -18.88 -7.60 12.60
C LEU A 505 -18.98 -6.13 13.00
N LEU A 506 -18.07 -5.65 13.84
CA LEU A 506 -17.99 -4.24 14.25
C LEU A 506 -17.72 -3.33 13.04
N GLU A 507 -16.75 -3.65 12.19
CA GLU A 507 -16.47 -2.92 10.94
C GLU A 507 -17.69 -2.88 10.00
N THR A 508 -18.46 -3.98 9.96
CA THR A 508 -19.69 -4.06 9.15
C THR A 508 -20.77 -3.13 9.72
N MET A 509 -20.99 -3.18 11.03
CA MET A 509 -21.95 -2.32 11.72
C MET A 509 -21.56 -0.85 11.68
N GLU A 510 -20.27 -0.53 11.75
CA GLU A 510 -19.76 0.83 11.57
C GLU A 510 -20.17 1.38 10.21
N LYS A 511 -19.93 0.64 9.12
CA LYS A 511 -20.34 1.03 7.76
C LYS A 511 -21.84 1.26 7.65
N LEU A 512 -22.65 0.40 8.26
CA LEU A 512 -24.12 0.53 8.24
C LEU A 512 -24.60 1.74 9.05
N LEU A 513 -24.01 2.02 10.22
CA LEU A 513 -24.35 3.16 11.07
C LEU A 513 -23.87 4.50 10.48
N CYS A 514 -22.74 4.51 9.79
CA CYS A 514 -22.17 5.71 9.16
C CYS A 514 -22.88 6.10 7.86
N ALA A 515 -23.67 5.21 7.25
CA ALA A 515 -24.53 5.55 6.13
C ALA A 515 -25.77 6.34 6.58
N ASN A 516 -26.10 7.44 5.89
CA ASN A 516 -27.15 8.37 6.31
C ASN A 516 -28.53 7.70 6.49
N VAL A 517 -29.08 7.10 5.43
CA VAL A 517 -30.42 6.49 5.46
C VAL A 517 -30.44 5.21 6.30
N MET A 518 -29.48 4.32 6.08
CA MET A 518 -29.39 3.03 6.78
C MET A 518 -29.15 3.22 8.28
N GLY A 519 -28.19 4.07 8.65
CA GLY A 519 -27.89 4.39 10.05
C GLY A 519 -29.08 5.04 10.76
N THR A 520 -29.81 5.93 10.08
CA THR A 520 -31.04 6.53 10.63
C THR A 520 -32.10 5.46 10.87
N TYR A 521 -32.31 4.55 9.91
CA TYR A 521 -33.24 3.43 10.09
C TYR A 521 -32.86 2.55 11.27
N ILE A 522 -31.60 2.14 11.36
CA ILE A 522 -31.09 1.33 12.48
C ILE A 522 -31.37 2.03 13.80
N LEU A 523 -30.96 3.30 13.94
CA LEU A 523 -31.08 4.12 15.16
C LEU A 523 -32.51 4.18 15.73
N TYR A 524 -33.52 4.22 14.86
CA TYR A 524 -34.93 4.30 15.25
C TYR A 524 -35.66 2.95 15.24
N SER A 525 -34.98 1.86 14.87
CA SER A 525 -35.50 0.50 14.92
C SER A 525 -35.21 -0.18 16.27
N LYS A 526 -35.84 -1.34 16.50
CA LYS A 526 -35.53 -2.20 17.66
C LYS A 526 -34.09 -2.74 17.62
N TYR A 527 -33.51 -2.90 16.42
CA TYR A 527 -32.20 -3.50 16.21
C TYR A 527 -31.07 -2.66 16.80
N ALA A 528 -31.25 -1.34 16.93
CA ALA A 528 -30.28 -0.51 17.63
C ALA A 528 -30.18 -0.88 19.11
N LYS A 529 -31.31 -1.04 19.81
CA LYS A 529 -31.29 -1.46 21.21
C LYS A 529 -30.68 -2.86 21.35
N GLU A 530 -31.13 -3.79 20.51
CA GLU A 530 -30.63 -5.15 20.46
C GLU A 530 -29.09 -5.21 20.24
N TRP A 531 -28.55 -4.37 19.34
CA TRP A 531 -27.11 -4.27 19.12
C TRP A 531 -26.37 -3.58 20.28
N ALA A 532 -26.94 -2.54 20.87
CA ALA A 532 -26.39 -1.89 22.06
C ALA A 532 -26.26 -2.88 23.23
N ASP A 533 -27.27 -3.72 23.45
CA ASP A 533 -27.25 -4.77 24.48
C ASP A 533 -26.13 -5.81 24.21
N VAL A 534 -25.87 -6.15 22.93
CA VAL A 534 -24.72 -6.99 22.55
C VAL A 534 -23.40 -6.32 22.91
N LEU A 535 -23.22 -5.03 22.59
CA LEU A 535 -21.99 -4.30 22.91
C LEU A 535 -21.76 -4.22 24.42
N ILE A 536 -22.81 -3.96 25.21
CA ILE A 536 -22.77 -3.97 26.67
C ILE A 536 -22.32 -5.33 27.19
N PHE A 537 -22.92 -6.41 26.68
CA PHE A 537 -22.56 -7.77 27.08
C PHE A 537 -21.11 -8.12 26.71
N ARG A 538 -20.69 -7.83 25.47
CA ARG A 538 -19.35 -8.16 24.95
C ARG A 538 -18.25 -7.26 25.53
N ALA A 539 -18.56 -6.07 26.02
CA ALA A 539 -17.62 -5.26 26.79
C ALA A 539 -17.23 -5.89 28.15
N CYS A 540 -17.96 -6.92 28.59
CA CYS A 540 -17.65 -7.73 29.77
C CYS A 540 -17.11 -9.13 29.44
N ASP A 541 -16.71 -9.39 28.17
CA ASP A 541 -16.13 -10.66 27.76
C ASP A 541 -14.83 -10.94 28.53
N LEU A 542 -14.55 -12.21 28.86
CA LEU A 542 -13.33 -12.61 29.56
C LEU A 542 -12.08 -12.32 28.72
N ARG A 543 -12.22 -12.39 27.39
CA ARG A 543 -11.13 -12.15 26.45
C ARG A 543 -10.92 -10.65 26.27
N TRP A 544 -9.71 -10.19 26.58
CA TRP A 544 -9.37 -8.77 26.59
C TRP A 544 -9.42 -8.14 25.20
N ASP A 545 -9.07 -8.90 24.17
CA ASP A 545 -9.02 -8.48 22.76
C ASP A 545 -10.41 -8.11 22.21
N ILE A 546 -11.46 -8.78 22.69
CA ILE A 546 -12.84 -8.41 22.38
C ILE A 546 -13.24 -7.13 23.11
N ARG A 547 -12.95 -7.02 24.41
CA ARG A 547 -13.25 -5.78 25.17
C ARG A 547 -12.58 -4.58 24.51
N ASP A 548 -11.30 -4.74 24.16
CA ASP A 548 -10.48 -3.79 23.42
C ASP A 548 -11.14 -3.38 22.08
N SER A 549 -11.52 -4.36 21.25
CA SER A 549 -12.19 -4.12 19.97
C SER A 549 -13.53 -3.36 20.12
N ILE A 550 -14.30 -3.61 21.18
CA ILE A 550 -15.53 -2.85 21.46
C ILE A 550 -15.22 -1.38 21.75
N LEU A 551 -14.17 -1.11 22.54
CA LEU A 551 -13.76 0.26 22.87
C LEU A 551 -13.25 1.00 21.62
N GLU A 552 -12.46 0.33 20.78
CA GLU A 552 -12.01 0.89 19.51
C GLU A 552 -13.18 1.20 18.58
N PHE A 553 -14.16 0.31 18.47
CA PHE A 553 -15.39 0.56 17.70
C PHE A 553 -16.18 1.77 18.22
N ILE A 554 -16.41 1.85 19.53
CA ILE A 554 -17.14 2.99 20.13
C ILE A 554 -16.38 4.30 19.88
N GLY A 555 -15.07 4.32 20.12
CA GLY A 555 -14.23 5.49 19.87
C GLY A 555 -14.18 5.88 18.39
N GLY A 556 -14.09 4.91 17.48
CA GLY A 556 -14.03 5.10 16.03
C GLY A 556 -15.26 5.80 15.46
N LEU A 557 -16.45 5.55 16.02
CA LEU A 557 -17.68 6.24 15.61
C LEU A 557 -17.67 7.75 15.88
N PHE A 558 -16.80 8.25 16.76
CA PHE A 558 -16.64 9.68 17.04
C PHE A 558 -15.58 10.37 16.16
N ASP A 559 -14.79 9.62 15.40
CA ASP A 559 -13.73 10.19 14.55
C ASP A 559 -14.34 11.02 13.41
N LYS A 560 -13.72 12.17 13.12
CA LYS A 560 -14.22 13.15 12.14
C LYS A 560 -14.26 12.60 10.72
N SER A 561 -13.39 11.66 10.38
CA SER A 561 -13.42 10.95 9.08
C SER A 561 -14.64 10.05 8.92
N SER A 562 -15.22 9.56 10.03
CA SER A 562 -16.33 8.60 10.05
C SER A 562 -17.70 9.26 10.28
N ASN A 563 -17.73 10.50 10.75
CA ASN A 563 -18.92 11.16 11.31
C ASN A 563 -19.88 11.80 10.27
N VAL A 564 -20.27 11.05 9.23
CA VAL A 564 -21.30 11.47 8.25
C VAL A 564 -22.68 10.85 8.57
N GLY A 565 -22.76 9.88 9.50
CA GLY A 565 -23.97 9.10 9.75
C GLY A 565 -24.55 9.18 11.17
N SER A 566 -25.28 8.13 11.54
CA SER A 566 -26.01 8.02 12.83
C SER A 566 -25.19 7.40 13.96
N GLY A 567 -23.92 7.03 13.73
CA GLY A 567 -23.05 6.36 14.70
C GLY A 567 -22.93 7.08 16.05
N VAL A 568 -22.62 8.38 16.04
CA VAL A 568 -22.52 9.18 17.28
C VAL A 568 -23.87 9.24 18.02
N ASN A 569 -24.97 9.42 17.29
CA ASN A 569 -26.30 9.47 17.89
C ASN A 569 -26.70 8.11 18.51
N PHE A 570 -26.27 7.00 17.89
CA PHE A 570 -26.46 5.66 18.41
C PHE A 570 -25.75 5.49 19.77
N ILE A 571 -24.46 5.83 19.84
CA ILE A 571 -23.70 5.74 21.10
C ILE A 571 -24.34 6.58 22.22
N ILE A 572 -24.73 7.82 21.92
CA ILE A 572 -25.36 8.73 22.91
C ILE A 572 -26.74 8.22 23.35
N LYS A 573 -27.59 7.77 22.41
CA LYS A 573 -28.97 7.33 22.71
C LYS A 573 -29.02 6.12 23.65
N PHE A 574 -28.05 5.22 23.54
CA PHE A 574 -27.99 3.98 24.34
C PHE A 574 -26.92 4.02 25.43
N ASP A 575 -26.42 5.22 25.76
CA ASP A 575 -25.54 5.44 26.91
C ASP A 575 -24.23 4.64 26.89
N LEU A 576 -23.74 4.31 25.70
CA LEU A 576 -22.58 3.40 25.54
C LEU A 576 -21.26 4.05 25.94
N LEU A 577 -21.24 5.38 26.17
CA LEU A 577 -20.07 6.06 26.73
C LEU A 577 -19.75 5.59 28.15
N ASN A 578 -20.76 5.24 28.95
CA ASN A 578 -20.55 4.76 30.32
C ASN A 578 -19.78 3.43 30.35
N ILE A 579 -19.93 2.60 29.31
CA ILE A 579 -19.12 1.38 29.14
C ILE A 579 -17.65 1.76 28.99
N VAL A 580 -17.34 2.76 28.14
CA VAL A 580 -15.96 3.21 27.93
C VAL A 580 -15.36 3.69 29.25
N PHE A 581 -16.05 4.58 29.97
CA PHE A 581 -15.54 5.12 31.23
C PHE A 581 -15.37 4.07 32.32
N ALA A 582 -16.21 3.04 32.35
CA ALA A 582 -16.08 1.93 33.30
C ALA A 582 -14.78 1.11 33.09
N LYS A 583 -14.16 1.18 31.92
CA LYS A 583 -12.94 0.41 31.56
C LYS A 583 -11.62 1.11 31.86
N ILE A 584 -11.65 2.30 32.45
CA ILE A 584 -10.44 3.04 32.82
C ILE A 584 -9.55 2.27 33.83
N ASN A 585 -10.16 1.41 34.65
CA ASN A 585 -9.49 0.57 35.64
C ASN A 585 -9.57 -0.92 35.29
N ASP A 586 -9.74 -1.30 34.02
CA ASP A 586 -9.74 -2.71 33.60
C ASP A 586 -8.40 -3.38 33.99
N GLU A 587 -8.44 -4.66 34.37
CA GLU A 587 -7.24 -5.41 34.78
C GLU A 587 -6.21 -5.47 33.64
N GLU A 588 -6.69 -5.50 32.40
CA GLU A 588 -5.87 -5.68 31.21
C GLU A 588 -5.39 -4.33 30.66
N PRO A 589 -4.07 -4.10 30.55
CA PRO A 589 -3.54 -2.80 30.15
C PRO A 589 -3.96 -2.37 28.74
N TYR A 590 -4.09 -3.31 27.80
CA TYR A 590 -4.56 -3.00 26.44
C TYR A 590 -5.95 -2.37 26.46
N VAL A 591 -6.86 -2.90 27.29
CA VAL A 591 -8.22 -2.37 27.46
C VAL A 591 -8.19 -0.98 28.11
N ARG A 592 -7.32 -0.74 29.10
CA ARG A 592 -7.13 0.60 29.69
C ARG A 592 -6.63 1.61 28.65
N ALA A 593 -5.67 1.23 27.81
CA ALA A 593 -5.14 2.12 26.77
C ALA A 593 -6.19 2.46 25.70
N SER A 594 -6.95 1.47 25.24
CA SER A 594 -8.04 1.70 24.27
C SER A 594 -9.20 2.49 24.86
N CYS A 595 -9.49 2.31 26.15
CA CYS A 595 -10.41 3.19 26.89
C CYS A 595 -9.96 4.66 26.80
N LEU A 596 -8.71 4.96 27.16
CA LEU A 596 -8.16 6.32 27.12
C LEU A 596 -8.15 6.91 25.70
N LYS A 597 -7.77 6.10 24.71
CA LYS A 597 -7.81 6.48 23.28
C LYS A 597 -9.23 6.77 22.81
N ALA A 598 -10.21 5.94 23.19
CA ALA A 598 -11.61 6.17 22.88
C ALA A 598 -12.13 7.46 23.54
N ILE A 599 -11.82 7.71 24.81
CA ILE A 599 -12.16 8.96 25.51
C ILE A 599 -11.56 10.16 24.77
N LYS A 600 -10.30 10.08 24.34
CA LYS A 600 -9.66 11.14 23.54
C LYS A 600 -10.45 11.45 22.27
N THR A 601 -10.87 10.44 21.52
CA THR A 601 -11.66 10.65 20.30
C THR A 601 -13.06 11.20 20.60
N ILE A 602 -13.71 10.71 21.65
CA ILE A 602 -15.02 11.19 22.13
C ILE A 602 -14.94 12.67 22.49
N ILE A 603 -13.93 13.08 23.28
CA ILE A 603 -13.81 14.48 23.71
C ILE A 603 -13.55 15.40 22.53
N ARG A 604 -12.85 14.97 21.47
CA ARG A 604 -12.60 15.80 20.28
C ARG A 604 -13.87 16.06 19.45
N ASN A 605 -14.83 15.15 19.54
CA ASN A 605 -16.12 15.32 18.87
C ASN A 605 -17.02 16.29 19.63
N SER A 606 -17.74 17.17 18.93
CA SER A 606 -18.59 18.19 19.57
C SER A 606 -19.77 17.59 20.34
N LYS A 607 -20.44 16.56 19.81
CA LYS A 607 -21.56 15.89 20.49
C LYS A 607 -21.09 15.05 21.66
N GLY A 608 -19.96 14.36 21.50
CA GLY A 608 -19.32 13.61 22.60
C GLY A 608 -18.94 14.54 23.75
N TRP A 609 -18.34 15.69 23.44
CA TRP A 609 -18.03 16.70 24.44
C TRP A 609 -19.26 17.26 25.16
N GLN A 610 -20.33 17.59 24.42
CA GLN A 610 -21.58 18.06 25.04
C GLN A 610 -22.17 17.04 26.02
N TYR A 611 -22.13 15.76 25.67
CA TYR A 611 -22.58 14.69 26.57
C TYR A 611 -21.74 14.68 27.86
N ILE A 612 -20.41 14.70 27.75
CA ILE A 612 -19.49 14.72 28.91
C ILE A 612 -19.78 15.90 29.83
N VAL A 613 -19.90 17.11 29.27
CA VAL A 613 -20.19 18.34 30.05
C VAL A 613 -21.56 18.27 30.72
N SER A 614 -22.58 17.77 30.01
CA SER A 614 -23.93 17.63 30.58
C SER A 614 -24.01 16.61 31.72
N GLY A 615 -23.18 15.57 31.67
CA GLY A 615 -23.06 14.56 32.72
C GLY A 615 -22.06 14.91 33.82
N GLN A 616 -21.41 16.08 33.75
CA GLN A 616 -20.34 16.50 34.66
C GLN A 616 -19.15 15.53 34.74
N LEU A 617 -18.95 14.70 33.70
CA LEU A 617 -17.93 13.66 33.68
C LEU A 617 -16.52 14.21 33.46
N GLN A 618 -16.37 15.46 33.03
CA GLN A 618 -15.06 16.09 32.79
C GLN A 618 -14.20 16.14 34.05
N GLU A 619 -14.79 16.36 35.23
CA GLU A 619 -14.06 16.39 36.51
C GLU A 619 -13.60 14.98 36.90
N ASP A 620 -14.49 13.99 36.80
CA ASP A 620 -14.18 12.60 37.10
C ASP A 620 -13.05 12.05 36.22
N ILE A 621 -13.06 12.40 34.92
CA ILE A 621 -12.00 12.02 33.99
C ILE A 621 -10.70 12.72 34.41
N ALA A 622 -10.71 14.04 34.57
CA ALA A 622 -9.51 14.82 34.90
C ALA A 622 -8.86 14.40 36.23
N LEU A 623 -9.65 13.99 37.23
CA LEU A 623 -9.14 13.53 38.53
C LEU A 623 -8.52 12.12 38.47
N LYS A 624 -8.93 11.26 37.53
CA LYS A 624 -8.40 9.89 37.39
C LYS A 624 -7.10 9.81 36.61
N LEU A 625 -6.93 10.65 35.58
CA LEU A 625 -5.76 10.60 34.68
C LEU A 625 -4.40 10.73 35.39
N PRO A 626 -4.21 11.63 36.39
CA PRO A 626 -2.92 11.75 37.08
C PRO A 626 -2.44 10.44 37.72
N PHE A 627 -3.35 9.60 38.22
CA PHE A 627 -2.97 8.30 38.80
C PHE A 627 -2.45 7.32 37.75
N MET A 628 -2.99 7.39 36.54
CA MET A 628 -2.64 6.48 35.44
C MET A 628 -1.29 6.83 34.79
N MET A 629 -0.68 7.98 35.11
CA MET A 629 0.72 8.27 34.74
C MET A 629 1.70 7.25 35.35
N ARG A 630 1.28 6.53 36.40
CA ARG A 630 2.08 5.53 37.10
C ARG A 630 1.75 4.09 36.68
N ASP A 631 0.97 3.92 35.62
CA ASP A 631 0.64 2.59 35.09
C ASP A 631 1.91 1.81 34.76
N SER A 632 1.88 0.48 34.93
CA SER A 632 3.04 -0.36 34.65
C SER A 632 3.39 -0.39 33.17
N GLU A 633 2.39 -0.26 32.29
CA GLU A 633 2.58 -0.38 30.85
C GLU A 633 2.79 0.96 30.15
N ALA A 634 3.83 1.03 29.31
CA ALA A 634 4.23 2.25 28.61
C ALA A 634 3.15 2.80 27.67
N PHE A 635 2.43 1.93 26.96
CA PHE A 635 1.38 2.36 26.04
C PHE A 635 0.14 2.91 26.76
N VAL A 636 -0.11 2.52 28.01
CA VAL A 636 -1.15 3.16 28.84
C VAL A 636 -0.67 4.56 29.22
N ARG A 637 0.57 4.69 29.74
CA ARG A 637 1.16 6.00 30.08
C ARG A 637 1.13 6.94 28.87
N ARG A 638 1.48 6.44 27.68
CA ARG A 638 1.38 7.16 26.41
C ARG A 638 -0.03 7.72 26.17
N ALA A 639 -1.05 6.87 26.27
CA ALA A 639 -2.45 7.25 26.04
C ALA A 639 -2.94 8.28 27.08
N VAL A 640 -2.50 8.16 28.34
CA VAL A 640 -2.80 9.15 29.40
C VAL A 640 -2.23 10.52 29.04
N MET A 641 -0.95 10.59 28.66
CA MET A 641 -0.30 11.87 28.31
C MET A 641 -0.96 12.54 27.11
N GLU A 642 -1.36 11.76 26.10
CA GLU A 642 -2.09 12.26 24.94
C GLU A 642 -3.47 12.81 25.31
N LEU A 643 -4.20 12.10 26.17
CA LEU A 643 -5.52 12.52 26.63
C LEU A 643 -5.45 13.79 27.49
N MET A 644 -4.49 13.86 28.42
CA MET A 644 -4.25 15.05 29.25
C MET A 644 -3.90 16.27 28.38
N THR A 645 -3.01 16.08 27.40
CA THR A 645 -2.66 17.11 26.42
C THR A 645 -3.89 17.57 25.62
N CYS A 646 -4.72 16.62 25.15
CA CYS A 646 -5.95 16.92 24.43
C CYS A 646 -6.95 17.72 25.29
N LEU A 647 -7.09 17.41 26.58
CA LEU A 647 -7.96 18.14 27.50
C LEU A 647 -7.51 19.58 27.71
N ILE A 648 -6.19 19.81 27.80
CA ILE A 648 -5.62 21.16 27.93
C ILE A 648 -5.82 21.95 26.64
N VAL A 649 -5.32 21.42 25.52
CA VAL A 649 -5.18 22.17 24.27
C VAL A 649 -6.51 22.34 23.53
N GLU A 650 -7.37 21.33 23.53
CA GLU A 650 -8.57 21.33 22.67
C GLU A 650 -9.88 21.60 23.43
N ARG A 651 -9.87 21.45 24.77
CA ARG A 651 -11.07 21.59 25.62
C ARG A 651 -10.93 22.57 26.78
N GLU A 652 -9.80 23.28 26.87
CA GLU A 652 -9.55 24.29 27.92
C GLU A 652 -9.76 23.75 29.35
N CYS A 653 -9.63 22.43 29.55
CA CYS A 653 -9.81 21.76 30.83
C CYS A 653 -8.55 21.77 31.70
N GLY A 654 -7.56 22.60 31.33
CA GLY A 654 -6.31 22.72 32.08
C GLY A 654 -6.52 23.16 33.52
N THR A 655 -7.51 24.03 33.79
CA THR A 655 -7.83 24.47 35.16
C THR A 655 -8.35 23.36 36.07
N ILE A 656 -9.06 22.37 35.53
CA ILE A 656 -9.55 21.20 36.27
C ILE A 656 -8.43 20.19 36.47
N LEU A 657 -7.63 19.94 35.41
CA LEU A 657 -6.54 18.97 35.44
C LEU A 657 -5.38 19.42 36.33
N LEU A 658 -5.07 20.71 36.31
CA LEU A 658 -4.01 21.39 37.05
C LEU A 658 -4.57 22.08 38.31
N ASP A 659 -5.43 21.37 39.03
CA ASP A 659 -5.94 21.77 40.33
C ASP A 659 -4.99 21.29 41.44
N ASP A 660 -4.83 22.07 42.50
CA ASP A 660 -3.89 21.79 43.59
C ASP A 660 -4.17 20.45 44.29
N ARG A 661 -5.41 19.95 44.22
CA ARG A 661 -5.78 18.59 44.67
C ARG A 661 -4.97 17.49 43.96
N ASN A 662 -4.53 17.75 42.73
CA ASN A 662 -3.72 16.82 41.94
C ASN A 662 -2.21 16.99 42.18
N ALA A 663 -1.75 18.03 42.89
CA ALA A 663 -0.33 18.33 43.05
C ALA A 663 0.46 17.24 43.80
N GLU A 664 -0.19 16.48 44.68
CA GLU A 664 0.45 15.33 45.33
C GLU A 664 0.67 14.16 44.35
N ILE A 665 -0.20 14.02 43.35
CA ILE A 665 -0.19 12.92 42.40
C ILE A 665 0.71 13.26 41.21
N MET A 666 0.53 14.44 40.63
CA MET A 666 1.28 15.00 39.51
C MET A 666 2.33 15.97 40.06
N ASN A 667 3.52 15.44 40.33
CA ASN A 667 4.62 16.16 40.96
C ASN A 667 5.93 15.96 40.17
N PRO A 668 7.00 16.74 40.45
CA PRO A 668 8.29 16.62 39.77
C PRO A 668 8.83 15.20 39.64
N LYS A 669 8.72 14.38 40.69
CA LYS A 669 9.28 13.02 40.69
C LYS A 669 8.55 12.11 39.71
N ILE A 670 7.25 12.33 39.48
CA ILE A 670 6.49 11.56 38.50
C ILE A 670 6.81 12.05 37.10
N MET A 671 6.91 13.37 36.90
CA MET A 671 7.28 13.92 35.60
C MET A 671 8.68 13.51 35.17
N ASP A 672 9.65 13.53 36.09
CA ASP A 672 11.01 13.03 35.88
C ASP A 672 11.01 11.58 35.37
N LYS A 673 10.21 10.69 36.00
CA LYS A 673 10.03 9.31 35.53
C LYS A 673 9.40 9.19 34.14
N ILE A 674 8.47 10.07 33.78
CA ILE A 674 7.89 10.11 32.42
C ILE A 674 8.93 10.57 31.40
N MET A 675 9.80 11.51 31.78
CA MET A 675 10.88 12.02 30.94
C MET A 675 12.11 11.10 30.88
N ASP A 676 12.20 10.10 31.76
CA ASP A 676 13.20 9.02 31.74
C ASP A 676 12.57 7.65 31.41
N ASP A 677 11.38 7.64 30.82
CA ASP A 677 10.67 6.40 30.49
C ASP A 677 11.44 5.59 29.43
N PRO A 678 11.56 4.25 29.55
CA PRO A 678 12.19 3.43 28.51
C PRO A 678 11.55 3.58 27.12
N ASP A 679 10.24 3.83 27.04
CA ASP A 679 9.53 4.06 25.79
C ASP A 679 9.66 5.52 25.35
N PHE A 680 10.35 5.73 24.22
CA PHE A 680 10.62 7.07 23.71
C PHE A 680 9.36 7.85 23.31
N TYR A 681 8.24 7.20 22.98
CA TYR A 681 6.98 7.91 22.73
C TYR A 681 6.33 8.41 24.01
N VAL A 682 6.55 7.74 25.15
CA VAL A 682 6.11 8.28 26.45
C VAL A 682 6.87 9.58 26.72
N ARG A 683 8.19 9.59 26.47
CA ARG A 683 9.02 10.80 26.60
C ARG A 683 8.59 11.91 25.64
N ILE A 684 8.32 11.62 24.37
CA ILE A 684 7.75 12.57 23.39
C ILE A 684 6.46 13.20 23.93
N ASN A 685 5.52 12.38 24.38
CA ASN A 685 4.24 12.87 24.89
C ASN A 685 4.40 13.62 26.23
N GLY A 686 5.41 13.27 27.03
CA GLY A 686 5.84 14.03 28.19
C GLY A 686 6.28 15.45 27.85
N CYS A 687 7.10 15.59 26.80
CA CYS A 687 7.53 16.89 26.29
C CYS A 687 6.34 17.73 25.78
N GLN A 688 5.46 17.12 25.00
CA GLN A 688 4.25 17.78 24.48
C GLN A 688 3.29 18.21 25.59
N PHE A 689 3.14 17.39 26.63
CA PHE A 689 2.34 17.74 27.80
C PHE A 689 2.92 18.95 28.54
N LEU A 690 4.22 18.96 28.84
CA LEU A 690 4.89 20.11 29.48
C LEU A 690 4.74 21.40 28.65
N ALA A 691 4.90 21.30 27.32
CA ALA A 691 4.68 22.41 26.42
C ALA A 691 3.23 22.93 26.46
N SER A 692 2.26 22.03 26.57
CA SER A 692 0.83 22.38 26.68
C SER A 692 0.49 23.02 28.02
N VAL A 693 1.11 22.55 29.12
CA VAL A 693 1.01 23.16 30.45
C VAL A 693 1.58 24.58 30.43
N TRP A 694 2.71 24.81 29.77
CA TRP A 694 3.26 26.16 29.56
C TRP A 694 2.25 27.07 28.87
N ASP A 695 1.76 26.64 27.70
CA ASP A 695 0.86 27.44 26.87
C ASP A 695 -0.42 27.81 27.63
N HIS A 696 -0.99 26.86 28.39
CA HIS A 696 -2.16 27.09 29.23
C HIS A 696 -1.89 28.09 30.37
N CYS A 697 -0.80 27.92 31.10
CA CYS A 697 -0.42 28.85 32.17
C CYS A 697 -0.22 30.28 31.67
N GLU A 698 0.37 30.44 30.48
CA GLU A 698 0.57 31.76 29.86
C GLU A 698 -0.74 32.41 29.41
N GLN A 699 -1.64 31.64 28.81
CA GLN A 699 -2.96 32.14 28.40
C GLN A 699 -3.77 32.64 29.61
N ASP A 700 -3.80 31.86 30.69
CA ASP A 700 -4.49 32.25 31.93
C ASP A 700 -3.89 33.50 32.57
N ARG A 701 -2.55 33.62 32.56
CA ARG A 701 -1.83 34.81 33.05
C ARG A 701 -2.22 36.06 32.27
N LEU A 702 -2.28 35.98 30.94
CA LEU A 702 -2.70 37.10 30.08
C LEU A 702 -4.17 37.48 30.33
N ASN A 703 -5.06 36.50 30.48
CA ASN A 703 -6.48 36.70 30.77
C ASN A 703 -6.71 37.38 32.14
N TYR A 704 -5.94 36.99 33.16
CA TYR A 704 -6.01 37.59 34.49
C TYR A 704 -5.50 39.04 34.50
N GLY A 705 -4.42 39.32 33.76
CA GLY A 705 -3.88 40.68 33.59
C GLY A 705 -4.88 41.66 32.96
N GLN A 706 -5.72 41.19 32.04
CA GLN A 706 -6.78 42.01 31.42
C GLN A 706 -7.96 42.29 32.38
N LYS A 707 -8.37 41.32 33.20
CA LYS A 707 -9.48 41.51 34.16
C LYS A 707 -9.16 42.54 35.25
N LYS A 708 -7.90 42.72 35.66
CA LYS A 708 -7.49 43.79 36.59
C LYS A 708 -7.68 45.22 36.05
N THR A 709 -7.82 45.39 34.72
CA THR A 709 -8.01 46.72 34.10
C THR A 709 -9.47 47.16 33.95
N LYS A 710 -10.44 46.27 34.20
CA LYS A 710 -11.87 46.59 34.24
C LYS A 710 -12.42 46.38 35.66
N HIS A 711 -12.95 47.45 36.25
CA HIS A 711 -13.57 47.49 37.57
C HIS A 711 -14.37 46.21 37.95
N ASN A 712 -13.88 45.46 38.94
CA ASN A 712 -14.60 45.09 40.16
C ASN A 712 -13.69 44.28 41.08
N LYS A 713 -13.59 44.72 42.33
CA LYS A 713 -12.66 44.22 43.34
C LYS A 713 -13.18 43.00 44.11
N ASP A 714 -14.37 42.49 43.79
CA ASP A 714 -15.04 41.45 44.57
C ASP A 714 -15.59 40.34 43.66
N ILE A 715 -14.71 39.52 43.10
CA ILE A 715 -14.99 38.09 42.85
C ILE A 715 -13.69 37.34 43.15
N SER A 716 -13.61 36.79 44.36
CA SER A 716 -12.68 35.73 44.73
C SER A 716 -12.98 34.49 43.87
N GLY A 717 -12.26 34.35 42.76
CA GLY A 717 -12.22 33.15 41.93
C GLY A 717 -10.77 32.78 41.71
N ASN A 718 -10.35 31.69 42.35
CA ASN A 718 -9.00 31.13 42.40
C ASN A 718 -8.26 31.22 41.05
N SER A 719 -7.20 32.01 41.03
CA SER A 719 -6.23 32.10 39.94
C SER A 719 -4.94 31.50 40.46
N LEU A 720 -4.50 30.40 39.84
CA LEU A 720 -3.19 29.72 40.04
C LEU A 720 -2.80 29.43 41.49
N LEU A 721 -2.87 28.18 41.99
CA LEU A 721 -2.18 27.88 43.27
C LEU A 721 -1.41 26.57 43.37
N ILE A 722 -0.33 26.48 42.58
CA ILE A 722 0.95 26.20 43.25
C ILE A 722 1.70 27.52 43.49
N GLY A 723 1.09 28.35 44.35
CA GLY A 723 1.62 29.61 44.88
C GLY A 723 1.69 30.81 43.91
N GLN A 724 1.73 32.02 44.48
CA GLN A 724 1.95 33.28 43.74
C GLN A 724 3.33 33.35 43.04
N ASP A 725 4.22 32.36 43.27
CA ASP A 725 5.62 32.31 42.81
C ASP A 725 5.97 31.14 41.86
N SER A 726 5.02 30.29 41.46
CA SER A 726 5.25 29.23 40.47
C SER A 726 4.01 28.88 39.65
N SER A 727 4.14 28.86 38.31
CA SER A 727 3.15 28.17 37.48
C SER A 727 3.35 26.67 37.55
N TRP A 728 2.34 25.89 37.19
CA TRP A 728 2.40 24.42 37.11
C TRP A 728 3.58 23.92 36.26
N PHE A 729 3.93 24.64 35.20
CA PHE A 729 5.10 24.32 34.38
C PHE A 729 6.40 24.29 35.21
N TYR A 730 6.65 25.33 36.00
CA TYR A 730 7.85 25.39 36.86
C TYR A 730 7.73 24.49 38.08
N TRP A 731 6.51 24.26 38.58
CA TRP A 731 6.32 23.29 39.65
C TRP A 731 6.71 21.89 39.22
N LEU A 732 6.41 21.50 37.98
CA LEU A 732 6.73 20.18 37.43
C LEU A 732 8.18 20.08 36.91
N ASP A 733 9.04 21.05 37.21
CA ASP A 733 10.41 21.17 36.67
C ASP A 733 10.46 21.18 35.13
N GLY A 734 9.41 21.67 34.47
CA GLY A 734 9.29 21.66 33.00
C GLY A 734 10.41 22.42 32.29
N ASP A 735 10.94 23.48 32.89
CA ASP A 735 12.08 24.25 32.39
C ASP A 735 13.38 23.43 32.35
N LYS A 736 13.61 22.59 33.36
CA LYS A 736 14.79 21.72 33.45
C LYS A 736 14.63 20.49 32.56
N LEU A 737 13.47 19.85 32.62
CA LEU A 737 13.19 18.60 31.93
C LEU A 737 13.19 18.77 30.40
N LEU A 738 12.60 19.86 29.88
CA LEU A 738 12.65 20.13 28.43
C LEU A 738 14.07 20.44 27.95
N VAL A 739 14.88 21.16 28.73
CA VAL A 739 16.29 21.43 28.36
C VAL A 739 17.10 20.14 28.39
N ALA A 740 16.94 19.29 29.42
CA ALA A 740 17.64 18.02 29.51
C ALA A 740 17.29 17.08 28.33
N ALA A 741 16.03 17.06 27.90
CA ALA A 741 15.57 16.23 26.79
C ALA A 741 16.13 16.65 25.41
N ALA A 742 16.79 17.81 25.29
CA ALA A 742 17.50 18.20 24.07
C ALA A 742 18.69 17.28 23.77
N GLU A 743 19.27 16.65 24.80
CA GLU A 743 20.38 15.69 24.70
C GLU A 743 19.88 14.23 24.88
N ASP A 744 18.58 13.96 24.67
CA ASP A 744 18.02 12.60 24.78
C ASP A 744 18.72 11.61 23.82
N SER A 745 18.85 10.36 24.26
CA SER A 745 19.43 9.28 23.46
C SER A 745 18.63 8.98 22.18
N SER A 746 17.32 9.16 22.22
CA SER A 746 16.42 8.97 21.08
C SER A 746 16.36 10.21 20.21
N ARG A 747 16.74 10.02 18.94
CA ARG A 747 16.64 11.04 17.89
C ARG A 747 15.24 11.62 17.75
N LEU A 748 14.19 10.80 17.90
CA LEU A 748 12.80 11.23 17.76
C LEU A 748 12.37 12.16 18.92
N VAL A 749 12.86 11.89 20.13
CA VAL A 749 12.62 12.77 21.29
C VAL A 749 13.33 14.10 21.09
N ARG A 750 14.62 14.08 20.68
CA ARG A 750 15.37 15.30 20.36
C ARG A 750 14.67 16.15 19.30
N SER A 751 14.19 15.54 18.22
CA SER A 751 13.45 16.24 17.17
C SER A 751 12.23 16.98 17.69
N GLU A 752 11.42 16.34 18.54
CA GLU A 752 10.23 16.97 19.11
C GLU A 752 10.61 18.11 20.07
N VAL A 753 11.56 17.86 20.97
CA VAL A 753 11.98 18.82 22.00
C VAL A 753 12.61 20.07 21.37
N LEU A 754 13.47 19.93 20.37
CA LEU A 754 14.07 21.08 19.71
C LEU A 754 13.02 21.97 19.04
N ALA A 755 11.98 21.38 18.44
CA ALA A 755 10.86 22.14 17.89
C ALA A 755 10.11 22.93 18.97
N ILE A 756 9.83 22.29 20.12
CA ILE A 756 9.20 22.93 21.29
C ILE A 756 10.09 24.07 21.82
N LEU A 757 11.37 23.81 22.06
CA LEU A 757 12.30 24.80 22.63
C LEU A 757 12.53 25.99 21.71
N LYS A 758 12.60 25.81 20.38
CA LYS A 758 12.66 26.92 19.42
C LYS A 758 11.44 27.82 19.52
N ARG A 759 10.24 27.22 19.59
CA ARG A 759 8.98 27.95 19.75
C ARG A 759 8.97 28.76 21.05
N LEU A 760 9.36 28.13 22.17
CA LEU A 760 9.41 28.78 23.48
C LEU A 760 10.49 29.87 23.55
N LYS A 761 11.66 29.65 22.95
CA LYS A 761 12.73 30.66 22.83
C LYS A 761 12.19 31.93 22.17
N HIS A 762 11.54 31.78 21.02
CA HIS A 762 10.97 32.91 20.28
C HIS A 762 9.90 33.66 21.08
N TYR A 763 9.08 32.93 21.85
CA TYR A 763 8.09 33.55 22.75
C TYR A 763 8.77 34.37 23.86
N LEU A 764 9.79 33.81 24.52
CA LEU A 764 10.52 34.46 25.61
C LEU A 764 11.28 35.71 25.16
N GLU A 765 11.89 35.68 23.97
CA GLU A 765 12.57 36.84 23.35
C GLU A 765 11.66 38.06 23.19
N ARG A 766 10.36 37.84 22.99
CA ARG A 766 9.38 38.91 22.83
C ARG A 766 8.95 39.54 24.15
N ILE A 767 9.08 38.82 25.26
CA ILE A 767 8.54 39.23 26.56
C ILE A 767 9.66 39.75 27.48
N ILE A 768 10.89 39.29 27.31
CA ILE A 768 12.05 39.79 28.07
C ILE A 768 12.59 41.05 27.38
N PRO A 769 12.48 42.26 27.99
CA PRO A 769 12.90 43.49 27.34
C PRO A 769 14.43 43.57 27.18
N TYR A 770 14.89 44.03 26.01
CA TYR A 770 16.30 44.19 25.61
C TYR A 770 17.20 44.99 26.60
N ARG A 771 16.64 45.69 27.60
CA ARG A 771 17.40 46.47 28.59
C ARG A 771 17.91 45.65 29.79
N GLU A 772 17.56 44.37 29.90
CA GLU A 772 18.02 43.47 30.98
C GLU A 772 18.99 42.38 30.50
N LEU A 773 19.47 42.44 29.25
CA LEU A 773 20.56 41.58 28.76
C LEU A 773 21.93 42.13 29.20
N PRO A 774 22.74 41.38 29.98
CA PRO A 774 24.14 41.71 30.18
C PRO A 774 24.86 41.66 28.83
N THR A 775 25.48 42.77 28.48
CA THR A 775 26.27 42.92 27.26
C THR A 775 27.51 42.03 27.37
N ILE A 776 27.50 40.83 26.78
CA ILE A 776 28.74 40.14 26.45
C ILE A 776 29.32 40.84 25.22
N ARG A 777 30.16 41.84 25.48
CA ARG A 777 30.99 42.48 24.45
C ARG A 777 31.93 41.45 23.85
N GLY A 778 31.83 41.26 22.53
CA GLY A 778 32.95 40.85 21.70
C GLY A 778 32.65 39.69 20.75
N LEU A 779 31.96 39.97 19.64
CA LEU A 779 32.46 39.77 18.27
C LEU A 779 31.34 40.02 17.24
N LEU A 780 31.62 40.96 16.35
CA LEU A 780 30.96 41.29 15.07
C LEU A 780 29.72 42.22 15.05
N PRO A 781 29.59 43.06 14.00
CA PRO A 781 28.77 44.28 14.00
C PRO A 781 27.42 44.09 13.30
N SER A 782 26.34 44.54 13.94
CA SER A 782 25.02 44.68 13.31
C SER A 782 24.94 45.97 12.48
N PRO A 783 24.45 45.92 11.23
CA PRO A 783 24.17 47.09 10.42
C PRO A 783 22.68 47.44 10.46
N PHE A 784 22.11 47.83 11.60
CA PHE A 784 20.80 48.50 11.62
C PHE A 784 20.75 49.55 12.75
N ALA A 785 21.42 50.66 12.50
CA ALA A 785 21.24 51.90 13.26
C ALA A 785 20.46 52.90 12.41
N THR A 786 19.14 53.01 12.64
CA THR A 786 18.37 54.21 12.29
C THR A 786 17.23 54.48 13.29
N ILE A 787 17.60 55.17 14.36
CA ILE A 787 16.96 56.33 15.02
C ILE A 787 15.42 56.56 14.89
N ILE A 788 14.74 56.43 16.05
CA ILE A 788 13.79 57.35 16.77
C ILE A 788 12.59 57.93 15.95
N SER A 789 11.31 57.78 16.35
CA SER A 789 10.68 58.52 17.46
C SER A 789 9.27 58.04 17.86
N CYS A 790 8.99 57.94 19.18
CA CYS A 790 7.87 58.67 19.78
C CYS A 790 7.94 58.68 21.32
N SER A 791 7.47 59.79 21.85
CA SER A 791 7.63 60.40 23.17
C SER A 791 6.91 59.73 24.35
N GLN A 792 7.61 59.74 25.50
CA GLN A 792 7.17 60.09 26.87
C GLN A 792 5.82 59.57 27.42
N ILE A 793 5.88 58.66 28.41
CA ILE A 793 4.94 58.60 29.57
C ILE A 793 5.74 58.14 30.82
N PRO A 794 5.52 58.72 32.02
CA PRO A 794 6.51 58.78 33.10
C PRO A 794 6.56 57.55 34.02
N HIS A 795 7.76 57.32 34.57
CA HIS A 795 8.03 56.45 35.70
C HIS A 795 7.16 56.79 36.92
N LYS A 796 6.39 55.80 37.39
CA LYS A 796 6.14 55.64 38.83
C LYS A 796 6.11 54.16 39.17
N GLN A 797 7.06 53.78 40.02
CA GLN A 797 7.27 52.46 40.57
C GLN A 797 6.01 51.96 41.30
N LEU A 798 5.63 50.72 40.97
CA LEU A 798 5.00 49.77 41.90
C LEU A 798 5.87 48.51 41.82
N ILE A 799 6.88 48.48 42.68
CA ILE A 799 7.65 47.27 43.01
C ILE A 799 6.90 46.63 44.18
N ASP A 800 6.29 45.49 43.95
CA ASP A 800 6.46 44.24 44.68
C ASP A 800 5.47 43.21 44.11
N GLU A 801 5.80 41.91 44.18
CA GLU A 801 4.98 40.74 43.72
C GLU A 801 5.18 40.22 42.27
N SER A 802 6.09 40.76 41.43
CA SER A 802 6.31 40.27 40.03
C SER A 802 7.72 39.81 39.67
N THR A 803 8.63 39.70 40.64
CA THR A 803 10.07 39.49 40.43
C THR A 803 10.50 38.02 40.35
N SER A 804 9.87 37.09 41.08
CA SER A 804 10.33 35.68 41.12
C SER A 804 10.05 34.92 39.81
N LEU A 805 8.85 35.07 39.23
CA LEU A 805 8.45 34.38 38.01
C LEU A 805 9.18 34.92 36.77
N LYS A 806 9.36 36.25 36.68
CA LYS A 806 10.19 36.87 35.62
C LYS A 806 11.62 36.36 35.65
N GLN A 807 12.19 36.19 36.84
CA GLN A 807 13.52 35.60 36.98
C GLN A 807 13.55 34.15 36.49
N LYS A 808 12.50 33.35 36.75
CA LYS A 808 12.39 31.98 36.21
C LYS A 808 12.34 31.96 34.68
N TYR A 809 11.62 32.90 34.06
CA TYR A 809 11.51 33.01 32.59
C TYR A 809 12.86 33.36 31.98
N TYR A 810 13.56 34.30 32.62
CA TYR A 810 14.90 34.71 32.23
C TYR A 810 15.89 33.54 32.34
N ASN A 811 15.90 32.82 33.46
CA ASN A 811 16.77 31.66 33.66
C ASN A 811 16.48 30.56 32.62
N PHE A 812 15.20 30.26 32.34
CA PHE A 812 14.83 29.29 31.33
C PHE A 812 15.27 29.73 29.93
N TYR A 813 15.08 31.00 29.57
CA TYR A 813 15.57 31.56 28.30
C TYR A 813 17.09 31.44 28.17
N GLN A 814 17.84 31.77 29.23
CA GLN A 814 19.30 31.61 29.25
C GLN A 814 19.71 30.16 28.99
N ASN A 815 19.06 29.20 29.67
CA ASN A 815 19.34 27.77 29.47
C ASN A 815 19.06 27.33 28.03
N ILE A 816 17.97 27.80 27.40
CA ILE A 816 17.69 27.50 25.99
C ILE A 816 18.73 28.13 25.06
N CYS A 817 19.24 29.32 25.36
CA CYS A 817 20.29 29.97 24.57
C CYS A 817 21.65 29.25 24.63
N MET A 818 21.89 28.42 25.65
CA MET A 818 23.09 27.59 25.74
C MET A 818 23.02 26.32 24.88
N ILE A 819 21.85 25.98 24.32
CA ILE A 819 21.67 24.82 23.46
C ILE A 819 22.20 25.11 22.05
N ASP A 820 23.10 24.25 21.58
CA ASP A 820 23.60 24.26 20.21
C ASP A 820 22.61 23.57 19.27
N PHE A 821 21.60 24.35 18.81
CA PHE A 821 20.56 23.86 17.91
C PHE A 821 21.14 23.35 16.59
N GLU A 822 22.17 24.01 16.03
CA GLU A 822 22.76 23.62 14.74
C GLU A 822 23.41 22.24 14.83
N ARG A 823 24.24 22.02 15.86
CA ARG A 823 24.87 20.71 16.10
C ARG A 823 23.83 19.62 16.33
N LEU A 824 22.83 19.86 17.16
CA LEU A 824 21.83 18.84 17.51
C LEU A 824 20.90 18.52 16.35
N GLU A 825 20.55 19.49 15.50
CA GLU A 825 19.74 19.25 14.30
C GLU A 825 20.47 18.41 13.25
N ALA A 826 21.78 18.57 13.10
CA ALA A 826 22.59 17.72 12.24
C ALA A 826 22.51 16.22 12.64
N THR A 827 22.26 15.92 13.91
CA THR A 827 22.12 14.53 14.40
C THR A 827 20.73 13.90 14.16
N ILE A 828 19.80 14.63 13.53
CA ILE A 828 18.41 14.19 13.34
C ILE A 828 18.15 13.59 11.95
N ASP A 829 18.97 13.91 10.94
CA ASP A 829 18.73 13.51 9.54
C ASP A 829 19.12 12.04 9.24
N VAL A 830 18.26 11.32 8.50
CA VAL A 830 18.49 9.94 8.02
C VAL A 830 19.43 9.93 6.82
N GLU A 831 19.34 10.95 5.95
CA GLU A 831 20.18 11.02 4.75
C GLU A 831 21.66 11.15 5.11
N HIS A 832 21.98 11.79 6.24
CA HIS A 832 23.36 11.87 6.72
C HIS A 832 23.99 10.50 7.02
N LEU A 833 23.22 9.53 7.52
CA LEU A 833 23.70 8.15 7.79
C LEU A 833 23.91 7.33 6.51
N TYR A 834 23.01 7.45 5.52
CA TYR A 834 23.17 6.78 4.22
C TYR A 834 24.26 7.41 3.38
N LYS A 835 24.38 8.74 3.47
CA LYS A 835 25.43 9.51 2.83
C LYS A 835 26.78 9.17 3.45
N GLU A 836 26.87 9.01 4.77
CA GLU A 836 28.06 8.52 5.47
C GLU A 836 28.40 7.05 5.09
N ALA A 837 27.41 6.16 4.96
CA ALA A 837 27.61 4.80 4.48
C ALA A 837 28.09 4.72 3.01
N LEU A 838 27.65 5.65 2.16
CA LEU A 838 28.12 5.79 0.77
C LEU A 838 29.40 6.61 0.63
N GLU A 839 29.72 7.46 1.60
CA GLU A 839 30.97 8.23 1.72
C GLU A 839 32.10 7.32 2.23
N ASN A 840 31.78 6.25 2.96
CA ASN A 840 32.73 5.20 3.35
C ASN A 840 33.14 4.26 2.20
N VAL A 841 32.42 4.25 1.07
CA VAL A 841 32.85 3.55 -0.15
C VAL A 841 33.70 4.49 -1.00
N THR A 842 35.02 4.47 -0.77
CA THR A 842 35.98 5.26 -1.55
C THR A 842 36.41 4.54 -2.83
N THR A 843 36.81 5.27 -3.87
CA THR A 843 37.41 4.73 -5.12
C THR A 843 38.61 3.81 -4.87
N LYS A 844 39.28 3.97 -3.71
CA LYS A 844 40.33 3.07 -3.21
C LYS A 844 39.83 1.67 -2.86
N MET A 845 38.57 1.51 -2.44
CA MET A 845 37.97 0.20 -2.17
C MET A 845 37.53 -0.55 -3.44
N MET A 846 37.53 0.11 -4.61
CA MET A 846 37.14 -0.46 -5.89
C MET A 846 38.32 -0.85 -6.79
N THR A 847 39.56 -0.53 -6.42
CA THR A 847 40.77 -0.71 -7.25
C THR A 847 41.74 -1.70 -6.59
N GLU A 848 42.40 -2.56 -7.38
CA GLU A 848 43.44 -3.48 -6.90
C GLU A 848 44.56 -2.70 -6.17
N THR A 849 44.92 -3.14 -4.97
CA THR A 849 45.85 -2.51 -4.02
C THR A 849 47.32 -2.47 -4.46
N ASP A 850 47.65 -2.87 -5.69
CA ASP A 850 49.04 -3.10 -6.11
C ASP A 850 49.71 -1.88 -6.79
N MET A 851 49.15 -0.68 -6.65
CA MET A 851 49.70 0.54 -7.28
C MET A 851 49.98 1.70 -6.31
N ILE A 852 50.19 1.41 -5.03
CA ILE A 852 50.72 2.40 -4.08
C ILE A 852 52.01 1.83 -3.49
N GLU A 853 53.14 2.36 -3.96
CA GLU A 853 54.43 2.19 -3.28
C GLU A 853 54.32 2.76 -1.86
N ASP A 854 54.51 1.87 -0.87
CA ASP A 854 55.13 2.06 0.44
C ASP A 854 54.83 3.37 1.21
N GLU A 855 54.00 3.29 2.25
CA GLU A 855 54.44 3.28 3.66
C GLU A 855 53.25 3.54 4.63
N ASN A 856 53.22 2.71 5.68
CA ASN A 856 52.45 2.78 6.94
C ASN A 856 51.05 2.13 6.99
N ASP A 857 51.09 0.89 7.48
CA ASP A 857 50.08 0.26 8.34
C ASP A 857 49.66 1.20 9.48
N ASP A 858 48.35 1.37 9.68
CA ASP A 858 47.66 0.97 10.90
C ASP A 858 46.18 1.45 10.89
N TYR A 859 45.33 0.63 11.52
CA TYR A 859 43.97 0.88 12.02
C TYR A 859 42.74 0.30 11.26
N ALA A 860 42.25 -0.76 11.89
CA ALA A 860 40.89 -0.91 12.42
C ALA A 860 39.75 -1.32 11.47
N MET A 861 39.66 -2.63 11.24
CA MET A 861 38.38 -3.32 11.02
C MET A 861 37.88 -3.86 12.36
N ASP A 862 37.02 -3.09 13.02
CA ASP A 862 36.09 -3.56 14.06
C ASP A 862 34.97 -2.53 14.13
N CYS A 863 33.80 -2.83 13.57
CA CYS A 863 32.47 -2.34 13.98
C CYS A 863 31.37 -2.83 13.02
N TYR A 864 30.67 -3.89 13.42
CA TYR A 864 29.26 -4.11 13.07
C TYR A 864 28.54 -4.65 14.32
N PHE A 865 27.70 -3.81 14.93
CA PHE A 865 26.52 -4.14 15.73
C PHE A 865 25.39 -3.21 15.29
#